data_AF-A0A929YJ93-F1
#
_entry.id   AF-A0A929YJ93-F1
#
_cell.length_a   1.000
_cell.length_b   1.000
_cell.length_c   1.000
_cell.angle_alpha   90.00
_cell.angle_beta   90.00
_cell.angle_gamma   90.00
#
_symmetry.space_group_name_H-M   'P 1'
#
loop_
_entity.id
_entity.type
_entity.pdbx_description
1 polymer ?
#
loop_
_entity_poly.entity_id
_entity_poly.type
_entity_poly.pdbx_seq_one_letter_code
_entity_poly.pdbx_strand_id
1 'polypeptide(L)'
;MIIEILHFLLMPIVWLPIVIILGILTYRNYKKINQLKVLNVDSVLLMLEIPKTNDKQELSAEQMFASLHGILRDAESLKGSGGVQEHLSFEVVSTGGQIRFYVWTPKTLQSFVEGQIYAQYPTVQIYTIDHDYVDNREKYEVIYTAELGLTENTALPIKTFESFEVDPLAGITGTLAKLDSDHSEELWIQILTRPIADSWHKDTDNWIKVIKSGKNSFRFFNIDITWILQAISALWTPPAGGTASDTKIELSERAKTQISAAEQKATKLGYEVKIRLAYLGNSEINAKLNMQALVGTFKQFNSTNLNGFKQLGGSFNKEDLDAYKMRQFTNPGFILNISELASVYHLPHTSVETPNIVWATSKTAEPPAKLPLITGIASTDENISAFGLTNFRGINHQFGMLRKDRSRHVYIIGQTGAGKSGLLELFALSDIFYNQGYCIIDPHGDFAVNNLRFIPQNRIKDVVYFNPADTQYPVAFNPLELSDPTRKPNVCSEVIGVLKRMFGDSWGPRLEHILRYTLLALLDRPDSTLLDISRILTDKDFRKETLEYCTDVTVLQFWKQEFGQWNEKQVNESIAPVLNKVGAFTANPIIRNIIGQPRSSFDVRKIMDEGKILVVNLSKGLIGEDNAGILGSFLVTKIQLAAMSRSDIPDVSKRRPFYLYVDEFQNFATDSFSVILSEARKYGLNLTVANQYIAQMTDSVRDAVFGNVGTTISFRVSADDAPILVKQFEPTFDSSDLIQMNNRHFVISMIINGEKAPAFSATTLNIPQASTDNLDAIITNSRNLFSRARAEVEAEIRATIEQSEKYKKELSDSGRQSHKEDATTIQNTPPTQPKPAFIKEPSYQTFKKISPNTAAGKDSMTLKDLGNVLKQMDSVTPITSNGVKSATELAREQEKTTAKKPVEQGNTNISNSKHNQKNKKPFNKNKKKPNFESVPLTPIVSPSHTTEAPHKTNFASDLHDGHPGFATSQNLPGKHQLGENGFRQNLQGSNSSPDSGYFSIHH
;
A
#
# COMPACT_ATOMS: atom_id res chain seq x y z
N MET A 1 71.07 -34.06 46.26
CA MET A 1 69.78 -33.33 46.31
C MET A 1 69.00 -33.37 44.99
N ILE A 2 69.47 -32.70 43.91
CA ILE A 2 68.70 -32.59 42.64
C ILE A 2 68.34 -33.97 42.04
N ILE A 3 69.29 -34.91 42.04
CA ILE A 3 69.08 -36.27 41.52
C ILE A 3 68.01 -37.02 42.35
N GLU A 4 67.98 -36.88 43.67
CA GLU A 4 66.97 -37.52 44.53
C GLU A 4 65.58 -36.89 44.35
N ILE A 5 65.51 -35.57 44.18
CA ILE A 5 64.24 -34.87 43.87
C ILE A 5 63.70 -35.36 42.52
N LEU A 6 64.56 -35.51 41.51
CA LEU A 6 64.19 -36.07 40.21
C LEU A 6 63.72 -37.53 40.36
N HIS A 7 64.45 -38.34 41.13
CA HIS A 7 64.11 -39.75 41.34
C HIS A 7 62.81 -39.95 42.15
N PHE A 8 62.48 -39.02 43.05
CA PHE A 8 61.21 -38.96 43.77
C PHE A 8 60.05 -38.54 42.86
N LEU A 9 60.23 -37.49 42.04
CA LEU A 9 59.22 -37.06 41.05
C LEU A 9 58.94 -38.13 39.98
N LEU A 10 59.95 -38.94 39.64
CA LEU A 10 59.83 -40.06 38.70
C LEU A 10 59.38 -41.38 39.37
N MET A 11 59.14 -41.43 40.69
CA MET A 11 58.54 -42.61 41.29
C MET A 11 57.11 -42.80 40.73
N PRO A 12 56.70 -44.03 40.36
CA PRO A 12 55.36 -44.27 39.81
C PRO A 12 54.23 -43.74 40.70
N ILE A 13 54.41 -43.77 42.02
CA ILE A 13 53.43 -43.31 43.01
C ILE A 13 53.22 -41.79 43.03
N VAL A 14 54.18 -41.01 42.49
CA VAL A 14 54.10 -39.54 42.33
C VAL A 14 53.74 -39.17 40.90
N TRP A 15 54.36 -39.83 39.91
CA TRP A 15 54.15 -39.53 38.49
C TRP A 15 52.78 -39.97 37.97
N LEU A 16 52.24 -41.15 38.36
CA LEU A 16 50.93 -41.61 37.88
C LEU A 16 49.78 -40.66 38.27
N PRO A 17 49.64 -40.22 39.54
CA PRO A 17 48.63 -39.22 39.90
C PRO A 17 48.75 -37.93 39.09
N ILE A 18 49.98 -37.43 38.87
CA ILE A 18 50.23 -36.22 38.08
C ILE A 18 49.81 -36.42 36.61
N VAL A 19 50.18 -37.54 35.98
CA VAL A 19 49.78 -37.87 34.60
C VAL A 19 48.26 -38.08 34.48
N ILE A 20 47.62 -38.71 35.47
CA ILE A 20 46.16 -38.88 35.50
C ILE A 20 45.46 -37.53 35.63
N ILE A 21 45.92 -36.65 36.53
CA ILE A 21 45.37 -35.29 36.69
C ILE A 21 45.59 -34.46 35.43
N LEU A 22 46.79 -34.45 34.85
CA LEU A 22 47.08 -33.76 33.60
C LEU A 22 46.29 -34.34 32.42
N GLY A 23 46.08 -35.66 32.37
CA GLY A 23 45.23 -36.32 31.39
C GLY A 23 43.76 -35.90 31.52
N ILE A 24 43.22 -35.86 32.74
CA ILE A 24 41.87 -35.37 33.03
C ILE A 24 41.73 -33.89 32.67
N LEU A 25 42.71 -33.05 33.02
CA LEU A 25 42.70 -31.62 32.68
C LEU A 25 42.82 -31.38 31.17
N THR A 26 43.67 -32.15 30.48
CA THR A 26 43.82 -32.10 29.01
C THR A 26 42.54 -32.57 28.32
N TYR A 27 41.91 -33.65 28.80
CA TYR A 27 40.62 -34.13 28.30
C TYR A 27 39.49 -33.11 28.54
N ARG A 28 39.45 -32.46 29.71
CA ARG A 28 38.50 -31.37 30.00
C ARG A 28 38.73 -30.15 29.09
N ASN A 29 39.98 -29.75 28.85
CA ASN A 29 40.30 -28.67 27.92
C ASN A 29 39.98 -29.06 26.46
N TYR A 30 40.27 -30.28 26.03
CA TYR A 30 39.91 -30.78 24.70
C TYR A 30 38.39 -30.80 24.48
N LYS A 31 37.62 -31.26 25.48
CA LYS A 31 36.16 -31.19 25.45
C LYS A 31 35.67 -29.73 25.39
N LYS A 32 36.26 -28.82 26.17
CA LYS A 32 35.97 -27.38 26.13
C LYS A 32 36.30 -26.75 24.77
N ILE A 33 37.40 -27.15 24.12
CA ILE A 33 37.79 -26.69 22.79
C ILE A 33 36.82 -27.20 21.71
N ASN A 34 36.33 -28.44 21.80
CA ASN A 34 35.28 -28.92 20.90
C ASN A 34 33.94 -28.20 21.13
N GLN A 35 33.62 -27.79 22.36
CA GLN A 35 32.47 -26.89 22.62
C GLN A 35 32.66 -25.48 22.03
N LEU A 36 33.90 -24.99 21.88
CA LEU A 36 34.17 -23.70 21.23
C LEU A 36 34.03 -23.75 19.69
N LYS A 37 34.22 -24.91 19.05
CA LYS A 37 33.97 -25.07 17.60
C LYS A 37 32.51 -24.79 17.22
N VAL A 38 31.57 -24.95 18.16
CA VAL A 38 30.13 -24.67 17.98
C VAL A 38 29.86 -23.17 17.76
N LEU A 39 30.75 -22.30 18.23
CA LEU A 39 30.66 -20.84 18.02
C LEU A 39 31.09 -20.40 16.62
N ASN A 40 31.58 -21.34 15.80
CA ASN A 40 32.11 -21.10 14.47
C ASN A 40 31.20 -21.72 13.38
N VAL A 41 29.92 -21.93 13.71
CA VAL A 41 28.85 -22.38 12.82
C VAL A 41 28.18 -21.15 12.21
N ASP A 42 28.06 -21.11 10.88
CA ASP A 42 27.32 -20.06 10.18
C ASP A 42 25.88 -19.99 10.72
N SER A 43 25.45 -18.79 11.08
CA SER A 43 24.17 -18.55 11.76
C SER A 43 23.45 -17.35 11.17
N VAL A 44 22.18 -17.18 11.54
CA VAL A 44 21.33 -16.09 11.08
C VAL A 44 20.53 -15.54 12.25
N LEU A 45 20.37 -14.22 12.28
CA LEU A 45 19.43 -13.53 13.16
C LEU A 45 18.17 -13.21 12.36
N LEU A 46 17.02 -13.69 12.86
CA LEU A 46 15.70 -13.46 12.29
C LEU A 46 14.95 -12.46 13.18
N MET A 47 14.47 -11.35 12.64
CA MET A 47 13.53 -10.46 13.32
C MET A 47 12.10 -10.92 13.06
N LEU A 48 11.26 -10.89 14.08
CA LEU A 48 9.84 -11.23 14.01
C LEU A 48 8.98 -9.99 14.22
N GLU A 49 8.20 -9.61 13.21
CA GLU A 49 7.16 -8.59 13.32
C GLU A 49 5.79 -9.27 13.41
N ILE A 50 5.05 -8.98 14.48
CA ILE A 50 3.78 -9.63 14.82
C ILE A 50 2.62 -8.70 14.44
N PRO A 51 1.54 -9.15 13.78
CA PRO A 51 0.36 -8.32 13.58
C PRO A 51 -0.37 -8.03 14.90
N LYS A 52 -0.91 -6.83 15.07
CA LYS A 52 -1.74 -6.47 16.25
C LYS A 52 -2.99 -7.34 16.42
N THR A 53 -3.44 -7.97 15.33
CA THR A 53 -4.59 -8.88 15.28
C THR A 53 -4.21 -10.34 15.59
N ASN A 54 -2.99 -10.61 16.09
CA ASN A 54 -2.56 -11.96 16.47
C ASN A 54 -3.42 -12.55 17.60
N ASP A 55 -4.18 -13.59 17.28
CA ASP A 55 -5.05 -14.36 18.19
C ASP A 55 -4.33 -15.55 18.85
N LYS A 56 -3.07 -15.83 18.49
CA LYS A 56 -2.33 -17.03 18.88
C LYS A 56 -1.72 -16.90 20.28
N GLN A 57 -2.36 -17.56 21.23
CA GLN A 57 -1.99 -17.67 22.66
C GLN A 57 -0.75 -18.56 22.91
N GLU A 58 -0.34 -18.66 24.17
CA GLU A 58 0.83 -19.38 24.67
C GLU A 58 0.85 -20.87 24.29
N LEU A 59 -0.33 -21.49 24.11
CA LEU A 59 -0.45 -22.87 23.62
C LEU A 59 0.19 -23.06 22.22
N SER A 60 0.15 -22.03 21.37
CA SER A 60 0.85 -22.04 20.08
C SER A 60 2.38 -22.01 20.24
N ALA A 61 2.89 -21.35 21.28
CA ALA A 61 4.32 -21.43 21.63
C ALA A 61 4.70 -22.80 22.20
N GLU A 62 3.85 -23.43 23.03
CA GLU A 62 4.09 -24.80 23.51
C GLU A 62 4.20 -25.78 22.33
N GLN A 63 3.28 -25.69 21.36
CA GLN A 63 3.34 -26.52 20.15
C GLN A 63 4.53 -26.18 19.23
N MET A 64 4.93 -24.90 19.16
CA MET A 64 6.14 -24.48 18.46
C MET A 64 7.38 -25.13 19.10
N PHE A 65 7.52 -25.07 20.42
CA PHE A 65 8.64 -25.71 21.12
C PHE A 65 8.59 -27.24 21.09
N ALA A 66 7.40 -27.86 21.03
CA ALA A 66 7.27 -29.29 20.78
C ALA A 66 7.80 -29.66 19.38
N SER A 67 7.43 -28.90 18.34
CA SER A 67 7.88 -29.15 16.97
C SER A 67 9.37 -28.87 16.77
N LEU A 68 9.88 -27.80 17.40
CA LEU A 68 11.32 -27.47 17.43
C LEU A 68 12.16 -28.51 18.19
N HIS A 69 11.57 -29.36 19.03
CA HIS A 69 12.30 -30.41 19.73
C HIS A 69 12.86 -31.46 18.77
N GLY A 70 12.31 -31.55 17.54
CA GLY A 70 12.89 -32.32 16.42
C GLY A 70 14.29 -31.89 15.95
N ILE A 71 14.86 -30.81 16.52
CA ILE A 71 16.29 -30.47 16.38
C ILE A 71 17.19 -31.42 17.22
N LEU A 72 16.61 -32.19 18.15
CA LEU A 72 17.32 -33.18 18.96
C LEU A 72 17.96 -34.25 18.07
N ARG A 73 19.29 -34.36 18.12
CA ARG A 73 20.06 -35.38 17.42
C ARG A 73 19.97 -36.72 18.13
N ASP A 74 19.93 -37.79 17.34
CA ASP A 74 20.06 -39.15 17.83
C ASP A 74 21.47 -39.41 18.43
N ALA A 75 21.59 -40.50 19.17
CA ALA A 75 22.80 -40.86 19.90
C ALA A 75 23.97 -41.36 19.02
N GLU A 76 23.82 -41.44 17.71
CA GLU A 76 24.87 -41.77 16.74
C GLU A 76 25.35 -40.51 15.99
N SER A 77 24.41 -39.71 15.44
CA SER A 77 24.68 -38.38 14.88
C SER A 77 25.37 -37.45 15.89
N LEU A 78 24.92 -37.46 17.15
CA LEU A 78 25.54 -36.68 18.22
C LEU A 78 26.98 -37.14 18.53
N LYS A 79 27.33 -38.42 18.31
CA LYS A 79 28.73 -38.90 18.41
C LYS A 79 29.55 -38.47 17.19
N GLY A 80 29.02 -38.65 15.98
CA GLY A 80 29.68 -38.24 14.73
C GLY A 80 30.02 -36.75 14.67
N SER A 81 29.22 -35.93 15.35
CA SER A 81 29.41 -34.47 15.50
C SER A 81 30.21 -34.05 16.74
N GLY A 82 30.87 -34.97 17.43
CA GLY A 82 31.78 -34.67 18.55
C GLY A 82 31.10 -34.37 19.89
N GLY A 83 29.83 -34.75 20.05
CA GLY A 83 29.04 -34.57 21.28
C GLY A 83 28.30 -33.23 21.36
N VAL A 84 27.99 -32.62 20.22
CA VAL A 84 27.34 -31.30 20.12
C VAL A 84 25.87 -31.45 19.76
N GLN A 85 25.01 -30.75 20.51
CA GLN A 85 23.60 -30.52 20.20
C GLN A 85 23.39 -29.02 19.96
N GLU A 86 22.81 -28.67 18.81
CA GLU A 86 22.42 -27.30 18.47
C GLU A 86 21.46 -26.72 19.50
N HIS A 87 21.53 -25.41 19.62
CA HIS A 87 20.64 -24.60 20.43
C HIS A 87 20.17 -23.41 19.59
N LEU A 88 19.04 -22.83 19.99
CA LEU A 88 18.49 -21.59 19.44
C LEU A 88 18.63 -20.48 20.47
N SER A 89 18.39 -19.24 20.05
CA SER A 89 18.16 -18.11 20.95
C SER A 89 16.83 -17.45 20.61
N PHE A 90 16.01 -17.21 21.62
CA PHE A 90 14.79 -16.42 21.53
C PHE A 90 15.00 -15.13 22.33
N GLU A 91 14.91 -13.98 21.66
CA GLU A 91 15.43 -12.72 22.19
C GLU A 91 14.38 -11.61 22.12
N VAL A 92 14.27 -10.82 23.20
CA VAL A 92 13.36 -9.67 23.29
C VAL A 92 14.17 -8.44 23.65
N VAL A 93 14.12 -7.42 22.78
CA VAL A 93 15.14 -6.37 22.69
C VAL A 93 14.45 -5.02 22.63
N SER A 94 14.73 -4.15 23.61
CA SER A 94 14.29 -2.76 23.61
C SER A 94 15.44 -1.83 23.24
N THR A 95 15.31 -1.13 22.11
CA THR A 95 16.31 -0.23 21.55
C THR A 95 15.66 1.12 21.22
N GLY A 96 16.03 2.19 21.95
CA GLY A 96 15.36 3.50 21.82
C GLY A 96 13.87 3.44 22.18
N GLY A 97 13.55 2.73 23.27
CA GLY A 97 12.18 2.47 23.73
C GLY A 97 11.37 1.48 22.86
N GLN A 98 11.85 1.09 21.67
CA GLN A 98 11.14 0.20 20.74
C GLN A 98 11.48 -1.28 20.98
N ILE A 99 10.45 -2.09 21.23
CA ILE A 99 10.58 -3.54 21.52
C ILE A 99 10.49 -4.34 20.22
N ARG A 100 11.50 -5.20 19.99
CA ARG A 100 11.58 -6.15 18.88
C ARG A 100 11.77 -7.58 19.40
N PHE A 101 11.27 -8.55 18.65
CA PHE A 101 11.45 -9.98 18.89
C PHE A 101 12.43 -10.54 17.85
N TYR A 102 13.37 -11.38 18.28
CA TYR A 102 14.33 -12.03 17.39
C TYR A 102 14.49 -13.51 17.72
N VAL A 103 14.89 -14.28 16.69
CA VAL A 103 15.33 -15.68 16.82
C VAL A 103 16.70 -15.83 16.16
N TRP A 104 17.70 -16.26 16.92
CA TRP A 104 18.99 -16.68 16.39
C TRP A 104 18.98 -18.19 16.16
N THR A 105 19.44 -18.62 14.99
CA THR A 105 19.48 -20.04 14.60
C THR A 105 20.71 -20.34 13.73
N PRO A 106 21.31 -21.55 13.82
CA PRO A 106 22.25 -22.04 12.82
C PRO A 106 21.68 -21.96 11.40
N LYS A 107 22.48 -21.54 10.42
CA LYS A 107 22.02 -21.29 9.05
C LYS A 107 21.42 -22.54 8.38
N THR A 108 21.92 -23.72 8.75
CA THR A 108 21.41 -25.04 8.33
C THR A 108 20.01 -25.36 8.87
N LEU A 109 19.57 -24.70 9.94
CA LEU A 109 18.27 -24.88 10.57
C LEU A 109 17.28 -23.75 10.24
N GLN A 110 17.69 -22.70 9.51
CA GLN A 110 16.87 -21.52 9.21
C GLN A 110 15.47 -21.90 8.70
N SER A 111 15.38 -22.59 7.56
CA SER A 111 14.09 -22.92 6.94
C SER A 111 13.23 -23.89 7.77
N PHE A 112 13.84 -24.69 8.66
CA PHE A 112 13.09 -25.52 9.61
C PHE A 112 12.48 -24.67 10.73
N VAL A 113 13.26 -23.76 11.32
CA VAL A 113 12.80 -22.85 12.38
C VAL A 113 11.74 -21.88 11.86
N GLU A 114 11.96 -21.27 10.70
CA GLU A 114 10.96 -20.46 9.98
C GLU A 114 9.68 -21.27 9.72
N GLY A 115 9.81 -22.53 9.28
CA GLY A 115 8.69 -23.44 9.08
C GLY A 115 7.86 -23.70 10.35
N GLN A 116 8.51 -23.96 11.50
CA GLN A 116 7.80 -24.19 12.76
C GLN A 116 7.14 -22.91 13.30
N ILE A 117 7.80 -21.76 13.14
CA ILE A 117 7.22 -20.45 13.47
C ILE A 117 5.98 -20.19 12.59
N TYR A 118 6.07 -20.40 11.27
CA TYR A 118 4.94 -20.21 10.35
C TYR A 118 3.80 -21.22 10.52
N ALA A 119 4.06 -22.41 11.06
CA ALA A 119 3.02 -23.39 11.36
C ALA A 119 2.11 -22.92 12.51
N GLN A 120 2.66 -22.22 13.51
CA GLN A 120 1.96 -21.78 14.71
C GLN A 120 1.51 -20.31 14.66
N TYR A 121 2.27 -19.47 13.95
CA TYR A 121 2.01 -18.05 13.75
C TYR A 121 1.99 -17.71 12.24
N PRO A 122 0.95 -18.12 11.46
CA PRO A 122 0.98 -18.06 9.99
C PRO A 122 1.11 -16.66 9.40
N THR A 123 0.79 -15.63 10.18
CA THR A 123 0.70 -14.21 9.81
C THR A 123 1.89 -13.36 10.28
N VAL A 124 2.84 -13.93 11.02
CA VAL A 124 4.07 -13.22 11.43
C VAL A 124 4.93 -12.88 10.21
N GLN A 125 5.66 -11.78 10.25
CA GLN A 125 6.63 -11.43 9.21
C GLN A 125 8.05 -11.69 9.75
N ILE A 126 8.81 -12.49 9.01
CA ILE A 126 10.17 -12.91 9.39
C ILE A 126 11.16 -12.24 8.44
N TYR A 127 12.13 -11.51 9.01
CA TYR A 127 13.17 -10.82 8.25
C TYR A 127 14.55 -11.35 8.67
N THR A 128 15.36 -11.81 7.72
CA THR A 128 16.79 -12.01 7.97
C THR A 128 17.46 -10.65 8.15
N ILE A 129 18.28 -10.51 9.19
CA ILE A 129 18.98 -9.27 9.54
C ILE A 129 20.48 -9.39 9.22
N ASP A 130 21.01 -8.44 8.45
CA ASP A 130 22.41 -8.42 8.01
C ASP A 130 23.42 -7.91 9.06
N HIS A 131 22.95 -7.17 10.07
CA HIS A 131 23.76 -6.57 11.13
C HIS A 131 23.16 -6.84 12.51
N ASP A 132 23.93 -7.45 13.42
CA ASP A 132 23.44 -7.82 14.75
C ASP A 132 23.21 -6.56 15.58
N TYR A 133 22.11 -6.48 16.34
CA TYR A 133 21.85 -5.30 17.19
C TYR A 133 22.97 -5.11 18.24
N VAL A 134 23.64 -6.22 18.61
CA VAL A 134 24.80 -6.24 19.52
C VAL A 134 26.07 -5.63 18.90
N ASP A 135 26.15 -5.43 17.59
CA ASP A 135 27.32 -4.81 16.94
C ASP A 135 27.52 -3.35 17.38
N ASN A 136 26.43 -2.60 17.59
CA ASN A 136 26.48 -1.17 17.92
C ASN A 136 26.83 -0.86 19.38
N ARG A 137 27.29 -1.86 20.17
CA ARG A 137 27.56 -1.75 21.61
C ARG A 137 28.59 -0.68 22.01
N GLU A 138 29.49 -0.29 21.10
CA GLU A 138 30.60 0.64 21.39
C GLU A 138 30.13 2.08 21.68
N LYS A 139 28.88 2.43 21.35
CA LYS A 139 28.28 3.73 21.69
C LYS A 139 27.97 3.92 23.18
N TYR A 140 28.06 2.87 24.00
CA TYR A 140 27.64 2.89 25.40
C TYR A 140 28.82 2.83 26.38
N GLU A 141 28.85 3.77 27.32
CA GLU A 141 29.86 3.83 28.37
C GLU A 141 29.69 2.70 29.39
N VAL A 142 28.45 2.42 29.78
CA VAL A 142 28.06 1.40 30.78
C VAL A 142 27.38 0.21 30.10
N ILE A 143 27.85 -0.98 30.44
CA ILE A 143 27.22 -2.26 30.08
C ILE A 143 27.02 -3.04 31.38
N TYR A 144 25.85 -3.64 31.59
CA TYR A 144 25.57 -4.44 32.78
C TYR A 144 24.85 -5.75 32.40
N THR A 145 25.51 -6.88 32.65
CA THR A 145 25.01 -8.21 32.27
C THR A 145 24.71 -9.07 33.50
N ALA A 146 23.62 -9.86 33.45
CA ALA A 146 23.27 -10.85 34.46
C ALA A 146 22.68 -12.12 33.81
N GLU A 147 22.78 -13.27 34.48
CA GLU A 147 22.00 -14.48 34.12
C GLU A 147 20.83 -14.64 35.11
N LEU A 148 19.75 -15.30 34.71
CA LEU A 148 18.74 -15.84 35.65
C LEU A 148 18.97 -17.34 35.84
N GLY A 149 18.58 -17.84 37.00
CA GLY A 149 18.52 -19.27 37.29
C GLY A 149 17.39 -19.60 38.26
N LEU A 150 17.15 -20.90 38.43
CA LEU A 150 16.05 -21.40 39.26
C LEU A 150 16.33 -21.20 40.76
N THR A 151 15.29 -20.90 41.55
CA THR A 151 15.39 -20.80 43.02
C THR A 151 15.67 -22.15 43.65
N GLU A 152 14.93 -23.17 43.22
CA GLU A 152 14.92 -24.55 43.72
C GLU A 152 15.42 -25.57 42.68
N ASN A 153 15.43 -26.85 43.04
CA ASN A 153 15.86 -27.94 42.15
C ASN A 153 15.07 -27.96 40.82
N THR A 154 15.76 -28.21 39.71
CA THR A 154 15.19 -28.20 38.34
C THR A 154 14.06 -29.21 38.10
N ALA A 155 13.92 -30.23 38.96
CA ALA A 155 12.79 -31.16 38.95
C ALA A 155 11.45 -30.49 39.27
N LEU A 156 11.44 -29.37 40.01
CA LEU A 156 10.24 -28.58 40.28
C LEU A 156 9.93 -27.62 39.12
N PRO A 157 8.65 -27.46 38.75
CA PRO A 157 8.23 -26.48 37.76
C PRO A 157 8.19 -25.05 38.29
N ILE A 158 8.39 -24.07 37.41
CA ILE A 158 7.88 -22.70 37.60
C ILE A 158 6.36 -22.66 37.37
N LYS A 159 5.69 -21.53 37.64
CA LYS A 159 4.31 -21.34 37.18
C LYS A 159 4.23 -21.30 35.64
N THR A 160 3.23 -21.97 35.09
CA THR A 160 2.91 -21.98 33.65
C THR A 160 1.79 -21.00 33.30
N PHE A 161 1.64 -20.66 32.01
CA PHE A 161 0.58 -19.79 31.46
C PHE A 161 -0.83 -20.20 31.93
N GLU A 162 -1.09 -21.50 32.09
CA GLU A 162 -2.31 -22.09 32.66
C GLU A 162 -2.71 -21.55 34.06
N SER A 163 -1.80 -20.86 34.75
CA SER A 163 -1.99 -20.28 36.09
C SER A 163 -2.05 -18.74 36.13
N PHE A 164 -2.15 -18.08 34.98
CA PHE A 164 -2.27 -16.61 34.85
C PHE A 164 -3.63 -16.23 34.22
N GLU A 165 -4.24 -15.14 34.72
CA GLU A 165 -5.47 -14.55 34.14
C GLU A 165 -5.17 -13.53 33.03
N VAL A 166 -3.93 -13.04 32.97
CA VAL A 166 -3.43 -12.03 32.03
C VAL A 166 -2.04 -12.46 31.57
N ASP A 167 -1.75 -12.28 30.27
CA ASP A 167 -0.50 -12.68 29.63
C ASP A 167 0.75 -12.22 30.43
N PRO A 168 1.61 -13.14 30.91
CA PRO A 168 2.79 -12.80 31.69
C PRO A 168 3.84 -11.98 30.91
N LEU A 169 3.84 -12.03 29.58
CA LEU A 169 4.72 -11.24 28.72
C LEU A 169 4.45 -9.74 28.88
N ALA A 170 3.19 -9.34 29.15
CA ALA A 170 2.81 -7.94 29.33
C ALA A 170 3.57 -7.23 30.49
N GLY A 171 3.90 -7.97 31.56
CA GLY A 171 4.73 -7.45 32.65
C GLY A 171 6.19 -7.21 32.23
N ILE A 172 6.72 -8.09 31.37
CA ILE A 172 8.08 -8.02 30.81
C ILE A 172 8.17 -6.86 29.81
N THR A 173 7.30 -6.84 28.81
CA THR A 173 7.27 -5.79 27.78
C THR A 173 6.91 -4.43 28.38
N GLY A 174 5.99 -4.37 29.34
CA GLY A 174 5.65 -3.15 30.10
C GLY A 174 6.77 -2.62 31.01
N THR A 175 7.88 -3.33 31.13
CA THR A 175 9.14 -2.83 31.72
C THR A 175 10.12 -2.39 30.63
N LEU A 176 10.25 -3.17 29.56
CA LEU A 176 11.08 -2.84 28.38
C LEU A 176 10.64 -1.55 27.65
N ALA A 177 9.34 -1.21 27.69
CA ALA A 177 8.78 -0.02 27.04
C ALA A 177 8.99 1.30 27.82
N LYS A 178 9.60 1.25 29.02
CA LYS A 178 9.82 2.42 29.89
C LYS A 178 11.18 3.10 29.70
N LEU A 179 12.01 2.62 28.78
CA LEU A 179 13.27 3.26 28.44
C LEU A 179 13.03 4.55 27.64
N ASP A 180 13.89 5.54 27.84
CA ASP A 180 13.83 6.80 27.11
C ASP A 180 14.04 6.60 25.59
N SER A 181 13.34 7.40 24.80
CA SER A 181 13.28 7.30 23.33
C SER A 181 14.44 8.01 22.62
N ASP A 182 15.41 8.56 23.36
CA ASP A 182 16.59 9.24 22.84
C ASP A 182 17.74 8.29 22.42
N HIS A 183 17.49 6.98 22.51
CA HIS A 183 18.47 5.90 22.30
C HIS A 183 19.64 5.89 23.31
N SER A 184 19.54 6.59 24.45
CA SER A 184 20.59 6.56 25.49
C SER A 184 20.64 5.26 26.30
N GLU A 185 19.57 4.46 26.28
CA GLU A 185 19.48 3.18 26.99
C GLU A 185 18.91 2.05 26.11
N GLU A 186 19.35 0.82 26.39
CA GLU A 186 18.79 -0.43 25.85
C GLU A 186 18.65 -1.51 26.93
N LEU A 187 17.65 -2.37 26.78
CA LEU A 187 17.45 -3.57 27.61
C LEU A 187 17.19 -4.78 26.71
N TRP A 188 17.97 -5.84 26.89
CA TRP A 188 17.88 -7.05 26.08
C TRP A 188 17.70 -8.30 26.96
N ILE A 189 16.83 -9.22 26.50
CA ILE A 189 16.59 -10.54 27.07
C ILE A 189 17.03 -11.56 26.03
N GLN A 190 17.86 -12.54 26.42
CA GLN A 190 18.30 -13.66 25.57
C GLN A 190 17.94 -14.98 26.25
N ILE A 191 17.11 -15.79 25.61
CA ILE A 191 16.64 -17.10 26.10
C ILE A 191 17.24 -18.16 25.17
N LEU A 192 18.38 -18.72 25.58
CA LEU A 192 19.04 -19.81 24.87
C LEU A 192 18.35 -21.13 25.19
N THR A 193 17.98 -21.90 24.17
CA THR A 193 17.23 -23.15 24.32
C THR A 193 17.89 -24.28 23.54
N ARG A 194 18.14 -25.41 24.21
CA ARG A 194 18.71 -26.64 23.62
C ARG A 194 17.77 -27.81 23.91
N PRO A 195 17.26 -28.56 22.91
CA PRO A 195 16.41 -29.71 23.19
C PRO A 195 17.23 -30.82 23.86
N ILE A 196 16.61 -31.53 24.81
CA ILE A 196 17.24 -32.66 25.52
C ILE A 196 16.37 -33.91 25.46
N ALA A 197 17.02 -35.08 25.43
CA ALA A 197 16.35 -36.37 25.38
C ALA A 197 15.67 -36.73 26.71
N ASP A 198 14.48 -37.34 26.62
CA ASP A 198 13.54 -37.75 27.69
C ASP A 198 14.16 -38.53 28.86
N SER A 199 15.38 -39.04 28.67
CA SER A 199 16.27 -39.49 29.75
C SER A 199 16.35 -38.54 30.95
N TRP A 200 16.14 -37.23 30.79
CA TRP A 200 16.15 -36.25 31.88
C TRP A 200 15.06 -36.51 32.95
N HIS A 201 13.94 -37.13 32.59
CA HIS A 201 12.90 -37.54 33.54
C HIS A 201 13.45 -38.48 34.63
N LYS A 202 14.53 -39.24 34.34
CA LYS A 202 15.18 -40.13 35.30
C LYS A 202 15.87 -39.37 36.43
N ASP A 203 16.31 -38.15 36.20
CA ASP A 203 16.89 -37.30 37.26
C ASP A 203 15.80 -36.74 38.16
N THR A 204 14.63 -36.41 37.60
CA THR A 204 13.40 -36.10 38.35
C THR A 204 12.93 -37.32 39.17
N ASP A 205 12.87 -38.52 38.59
CA ASP A 205 12.59 -39.77 39.32
C ASP A 205 13.55 -40.00 40.49
N ASN A 206 14.84 -39.75 40.29
CA ASN A 206 15.86 -39.93 41.31
C ASN A 206 15.72 -38.90 42.44
N TRP A 207 15.40 -37.64 42.12
CA TRP A 207 15.07 -36.61 43.09
C TRP A 207 13.80 -36.95 43.89
N ILE A 208 12.75 -37.43 43.21
CA ILE A 208 11.51 -37.93 43.83
C ILE A 208 11.81 -39.11 44.77
N LYS A 209 12.64 -40.07 44.37
CA LYS A 209 13.07 -41.22 45.22
C LYS A 209 13.83 -40.75 46.46
N VAL A 210 14.73 -39.77 46.32
CA VAL A 210 15.45 -39.19 47.48
C VAL A 210 14.46 -38.61 48.48
N ILE A 211 13.50 -37.78 48.03
CA ILE A 211 12.47 -37.20 48.92
C ILE A 211 11.57 -38.28 49.53
N LYS A 212 11.05 -39.21 48.73
CA LYS A 212 10.22 -40.34 49.20
C LYS A 212 10.96 -41.26 50.19
N SER A 213 12.30 -41.28 50.19
CA SER A 213 13.14 -42.08 51.10
C SER A 213 13.57 -41.38 52.39
N GLY A 214 13.43 -40.04 52.49
CA GLY A 214 13.81 -39.24 53.66
C GLY A 214 15.31 -39.20 54.01
N LYS A 215 16.20 -39.81 53.21
CA LYS A 215 17.64 -39.93 53.53
C LYS A 215 18.51 -38.93 52.78
N ASN A 216 19.00 -37.92 53.49
CA ASN A 216 20.09 -37.05 53.03
C ASN A 216 21.42 -37.82 52.94
N SER A 217 21.65 -38.52 51.84
CA SER A 217 22.89 -39.26 51.58
C SER A 217 24.03 -38.32 51.17
N PHE A 218 24.74 -37.78 52.16
CA PHE A 218 25.97 -37.01 51.95
C PHE A 218 27.11 -37.92 51.46
N ARG A 219 27.25 -38.05 50.14
CA ARG A 219 28.40 -38.71 49.50
C ARG A 219 29.47 -37.68 49.11
N PHE A 220 30.63 -37.77 49.74
CA PHE A 220 31.86 -37.13 49.28
C PHE A 220 32.85 -38.20 48.79
N PHE A 221 33.50 -37.94 47.65
CA PHE A 221 34.59 -38.76 47.07
C PHE A 221 34.35 -40.29 47.01
N ASN A 222 33.12 -40.72 46.69
CA ASN A 222 32.77 -42.14 46.48
C ASN A 222 32.97 -43.06 47.70
N ILE A 223 33.20 -42.50 48.89
CA ILE A 223 33.39 -43.22 50.15
C ILE A 223 32.16 -42.92 51.02
N ASP A 224 31.40 -43.97 51.38
CA ASP A 224 30.18 -43.80 52.15
C ASP A 224 30.50 -43.59 53.64
N ILE A 225 30.49 -42.33 54.11
CA ILE A 225 30.92 -41.98 55.48
C ILE A 225 30.12 -42.73 56.57
N THR A 226 28.98 -43.33 56.24
CA THR A 226 28.27 -44.25 57.13
C THR A 226 29.12 -45.45 57.57
N TRP A 227 30.01 -46.01 56.72
CA TRP A 227 30.89 -47.11 57.16
C TRP A 227 31.98 -46.65 58.13
N ILE A 228 32.44 -45.40 58.02
CA ILE A 228 33.42 -44.82 58.95
C ILE A 228 32.76 -44.56 60.31
N LEU A 229 31.56 -43.98 60.31
CA LEU A 229 30.78 -43.78 61.54
C LEU A 229 30.37 -45.11 62.18
N GLN A 230 30.00 -46.13 61.39
CA GLN A 230 29.70 -47.47 61.89
C GLN A 230 30.93 -48.19 62.43
N ALA A 231 32.10 -48.05 61.79
CA ALA A 231 33.36 -48.61 62.29
C ALA A 231 33.77 -47.96 63.63
N ILE A 232 33.52 -46.67 63.81
CA ILE A 232 33.77 -45.96 65.07
C ILE A 232 32.73 -46.37 66.15
N SER A 233 31.44 -46.51 65.81
CA SER A 233 30.44 -46.96 66.78
C SER A 233 30.59 -48.43 67.19
N ALA A 234 31.03 -49.29 66.27
CA ALA A 234 31.26 -50.72 66.52
C ALA A 234 32.36 -51.01 67.55
N LEU A 235 33.20 -50.02 67.89
CA LEU A 235 34.17 -50.10 68.98
C LEU A 235 33.57 -49.85 70.38
N TRP A 236 32.33 -49.35 70.48
CA TRP A 236 31.73 -48.92 71.77
C TRP A 236 30.28 -49.36 72.04
N THR A 237 29.61 -50.10 71.15
CA THR A 237 28.25 -50.63 71.40
C THR A 237 28.21 -52.16 71.58
N PRO A 238 27.77 -52.69 72.75
CA PRO A 238 27.49 -54.11 72.90
C PRO A 238 26.30 -54.56 72.03
N PRO A 239 26.28 -55.81 71.52
CA PRO A 239 25.22 -56.28 70.64
C PRO A 239 23.92 -56.60 71.41
N ALA A 240 22.89 -55.78 71.23
CA ALA A 240 21.51 -56.09 71.59
C ALA A 240 20.64 -56.06 70.33
N GLY A 241 19.96 -57.16 70.03
CA GLY A 241 19.13 -57.29 68.82
C GLY A 241 17.81 -56.52 68.93
N GLY A 242 17.48 -55.75 67.90
CA GLY A 242 16.18 -55.10 67.73
C GLY A 242 15.70 -55.21 66.29
N THR A 243 14.50 -55.74 66.06
CA THR A 243 13.89 -55.85 64.74
C THR A 243 13.52 -54.46 64.21
N ALA A 244 14.01 -54.11 63.02
CA ALA A 244 13.63 -52.86 62.36
C ALA A 244 12.13 -52.87 62.01
N SER A 245 11.41 -51.86 62.49
CA SER A 245 10.01 -51.62 62.14
C SER A 245 9.92 -50.74 60.90
N ASP A 246 9.14 -51.17 59.91
CA ASP A 246 8.85 -50.37 58.71
C ASP A 246 8.05 -49.11 59.07
N THR A 247 8.78 -48.04 59.37
CA THR A 247 8.20 -46.74 59.67
C THR A 247 7.81 -46.08 58.35
N LYS A 248 6.55 -46.21 57.93
CA LYS A 248 6.02 -45.46 56.79
C LYS A 248 6.17 -43.97 57.07
N ILE A 249 7.07 -43.31 56.34
CA ILE A 249 7.26 -41.86 56.43
C ILE A 249 6.03 -41.19 55.82
N GLU A 250 5.21 -40.56 56.66
CA GLU A 250 4.12 -39.72 56.17
C GLU A 250 4.71 -38.45 55.55
N LEU A 251 4.66 -38.38 54.21
CA LEU A 251 5.05 -37.20 53.45
C LEU A 251 4.10 -36.06 53.78
N SER A 252 4.65 -34.89 54.11
CA SER A 252 3.85 -33.66 54.29
C SER A 252 3.07 -33.32 53.02
N GLU A 253 1.93 -32.63 53.15
CA GLU A 253 1.16 -32.14 51.99
C GLU A 253 2.01 -31.25 51.06
N ARG A 254 2.99 -30.54 51.64
CA ARG A 254 3.99 -29.79 50.87
C ARG A 254 4.84 -30.70 49.98
N ALA A 255 5.36 -31.80 50.53
CA ALA A 255 6.13 -32.78 49.76
C ALA A 255 5.27 -33.53 48.74
N LYS A 256 4.02 -33.90 49.08
CA LYS A 256 3.08 -34.54 48.14
C LYS A 256 2.79 -33.67 46.92
N THR A 257 2.49 -32.39 47.14
CA THR A 257 2.22 -31.42 46.06
C THR A 257 3.48 -31.14 45.22
N GLN A 258 4.65 -31.02 45.84
CA GLN A 258 5.94 -30.90 45.13
C GLN A 258 6.26 -32.13 44.26
N ILE A 259 6.02 -33.34 44.78
CA ILE A 259 6.21 -34.60 44.04
C ILE A 259 5.25 -34.65 42.84
N SER A 260 3.96 -34.38 43.05
CA SER A 260 2.95 -34.41 41.97
C SER A 260 3.27 -33.40 40.86
N ALA A 261 3.71 -32.18 41.21
CA ALA A 261 4.11 -31.16 40.24
C ALA A 261 5.40 -31.54 39.49
N ALA A 262 6.35 -32.23 40.13
CA ALA A 262 7.55 -32.75 39.48
C ALA A 262 7.26 -33.94 38.55
N GLU A 263 6.36 -34.85 38.97
CA GLU A 263 5.85 -35.95 38.15
C GLU A 263 5.11 -35.41 36.92
N GLN A 264 4.26 -34.39 37.07
CA GLN A 264 3.59 -33.70 35.96
C GLN A 264 4.60 -32.99 35.03
N LYS A 265 5.56 -32.24 35.57
CA LYS A 265 6.63 -31.59 34.78
C LYS A 265 7.38 -32.60 33.90
N ALA A 266 7.61 -33.80 34.41
CA ALA A 266 8.28 -34.91 33.73
C ALA A 266 7.38 -35.71 32.75
N THR A 267 6.22 -35.18 32.34
CA THR A 267 5.41 -35.76 31.24
C THR A 267 5.55 -35.04 29.90
N LYS A 268 6.16 -33.85 29.86
CA LYS A 268 6.30 -33.02 28.66
C LYS A 268 7.77 -32.92 28.22
N LEU A 269 7.98 -32.67 26.91
CA LEU A 269 9.31 -32.55 26.30
C LEU A 269 10.17 -31.48 27.00
N GLY A 270 11.47 -31.75 27.14
CA GLY A 270 12.41 -30.93 27.91
C GLY A 270 13.41 -30.16 27.06
N TYR A 271 13.79 -28.98 27.56
CA TYR A 271 14.88 -28.15 27.06
C TYR A 271 15.87 -27.81 28.18
N GLU A 272 17.17 -27.85 27.86
CA GLU A 272 18.19 -27.14 28.62
C GLU A 272 18.11 -25.66 28.24
N VAL A 273 17.91 -24.78 29.22
CA VAL A 273 17.62 -23.36 29.05
C VAL A 273 18.64 -22.50 29.80
N LYS A 274 18.93 -21.32 29.24
CA LYS A 274 19.52 -20.19 29.94
C LYS A 274 18.81 -18.90 29.58
N ILE A 275 18.64 -18.03 30.58
CA ILE A 275 18.10 -16.69 30.37
C ILE A 275 19.18 -15.69 30.78
N ARG A 276 19.50 -14.77 29.88
CA ARG A 276 20.44 -13.66 30.09
C ARG A 276 19.73 -12.33 29.94
N LEU A 277 20.17 -11.37 30.73
CA LEU A 277 19.70 -10.00 30.71
C LEU A 277 20.91 -9.08 30.49
N ALA A 278 20.76 -8.10 29.60
CA ALA A 278 21.75 -7.05 29.38
C ALA A 278 21.06 -5.68 29.46
N TYR A 279 21.69 -4.74 30.15
CA TYR A 279 21.44 -3.31 30.03
C TYR A 279 22.66 -2.67 29.37
N LEU A 280 22.44 -1.74 28.45
CA LEU A 280 23.47 -0.86 27.91
C LEU A 280 22.99 0.59 28.01
N GLY A 281 23.91 1.50 28.36
CA GLY A 281 23.58 2.91 28.52
C GLY A 281 24.73 3.71 29.09
N ASN A 282 24.42 4.81 29.79
CA ASN A 282 25.41 5.77 30.28
C ASN A 282 25.42 5.94 31.82
N SER A 283 24.60 5.19 32.56
CA SER A 283 24.45 5.33 34.02
C SER A 283 24.48 3.97 34.72
N GLU A 284 25.45 3.76 35.62
CA GLU A 284 25.48 2.59 36.52
C GLU A 284 24.28 2.51 37.46
N ILE A 285 23.68 3.66 37.80
CA ILE A 285 22.51 3.72 38.69
C ILE A 285 21.29 3.23 37.93
N ASN A 286 21.08 3.71 36.71
CA ASN A 286 20.00 3.26 35.84
C ASN A 286 20.19 1.79 35.49
N ALA A 287 21.41 1.35 35.18
CA ALA A 287 21.75 -0.05 34.93
C ALA A 287 21.26 -0.98 36.07
N LYS A 288 21.52 -0.60 37.32
CA LYS A 288 21.09 -1.37 38.51
C LYS A 288 19.58 -1.32 38.69
N LEU A 289 18.94 -0.16 38.53
CA LEU A 289 17.49 0.02 38.68
C LEU A 289 16.70 -0.72 37.59
N ASN A 290 17.06 -0.54 36.32
CA ASN A 290 16.41 -1.17 35.17
C ASN A 290 16.61 -2.69 35.18
N MET A 291 17.81 -3.18 35.51
CA MET A 291 18.03 -4.61 35.71
C MET A 291 17.22 -5.16 36.89
N GLN A 292 17.14 -4.44 38.01
CA GLN A 292 16.31 -4.86 39.15
C GLN A 292 14.82 -4.89 38.81
N ALA A 293 14.33 -3.94 38.02
CA ALA A 293 12.96 -3.93 37.51
C ALA A 293 12.70 -5.13 36.58
N LEU A 294 13.62 -5.39 35.63
CA LEU A 294 13.52 -6.50 34.69
C LEU A 294 13.62 -7.87 35.38
N VAL A 295 14.55 -8.06 36.32
CA VAL A 295 14.59 -9.25 37.21
C VAL A 295 13.31 -9.35 38.06
N GLY A 296 12.68 -8.21 38.36
CA GLY A 296 11.42 -8.12 39.10
C GLY A 296 10.24 -8.75 38.38
N THR A 297 10.13 -8.60 37.05
CA THR A 297 9.01 -9.16 36.26
C THR A 297 9.02 -10.69 36.30
N PHE A 298 10.20 -11.31 36.14
CA PHE A 298 10.37 -12.76 36.22
C PHE A 298 9.96 -13.37 37.56
N LYS A 299 9.80 -12.59 38.64
CA LYS A 299 9.27 -13.10 39.91
C LYS A 299 7.80 -13.51 39.84
N GLN A 300 7.04 -13.09 38.82
CA GLN A 300 5.65 -13.52 38.64
C GLN A 300 5.51 -15.04 38.49
N PHE A 301 6.51 -15.66 37.84
CA PHE A 301 6.62 -17.11 37.64
C PHE A 301 6.93 -17.90 38.92
N ASN A 302 7.29 -17.22 40.01
CA ASN A 302 7.70 -17.86 41.25
C ASN A 302 6.47 -18.39 42.03
N SER A 303 6.60 -19.62 42.52
CA SER A 303 5.70 -20.21 43.51
C SER A 303 6.34 -20.21 44.90
N THR A 304 5.53 -20.11 45.96
CA THR A 304 6.00 -20.30 47.35
C THR A 304 6.30 -21.76 47.69
N ASN A 305 5.80 -22.70 46.87
CA ASN A 305 5.97 -24.13 47.07
C ASN A 305 6.78 -24.82 45.95
N LEU A 306 6.68 -24.33 44.71
CA LEU A 306 7.37 -24.90 43.55
C LEU A 306 8.64 -24.09 43.24
N ASN A 307 9.01 -23.95 41.96
CA ASN A 307 10.20 -23.21 41.56
C ASN A 307 9.90 -21.73 41.21
N GLY A 308 10.93 -21.00 40.81
CA GLY A 308 10.89 -19.61 40.40
C GLY A 308 12.25 -19.13 39.92
N PHE A 309 12.35 -17.87 39.49
CA PHE A 309 13.61 -17.27 39.06
C PHE A 309 14.28 -16.45 40.17
N LYS A 310 15.62 -16.47 40.15
CA LYS A 310 16.54 -15.58 40.88
C LYS A 310 17.64 -15.10 39.95
N GLN A 311 18.16 -13.89 40.20
CA GLN A 311 19.35 -13.39 39.51
C GLN A 311 20.60 -14.18 39.94
N LEU A 312 21.46 -14.48 38.98
CA LEU A 312 22.78 -15.07 39.17
C LEU A 312 23.84 -14.09 38.65
N GLY A 313 24.79 -13.73 39.53
CA GLY A 313 25.84 -12.76 39.21
C GLY A 313 25.29 -11.36 38.91
N GLY A 314 26.00 -10.66 38.03
CA GLY A 314 25.84 -9.23 37.76
C GLY A 314 27.23 -8.65 37.54
N SER A 315 27.53 -8.16 36.35
CA SER A 315 28.87 -7.72 35.95
C SER A 315 28.83 -6.47 35.08
N PHE A 316 29.81 -5.58 35.28
CA PHE A 316 30.05 -4.38 34.48
C PHE A 316 31.24 -4.51 33.50
N ASN A 317 31.86 -5.69 33.42
CA ASN A 317 32.92 -5.94 32.44
C ASN A 317 32.29 -6.00 31.03
N LYS A 318 32.89 -5.31 30.05
CA LYS A 318 32.33 -5.27 28.68
C LYS A 318 32.51 -6.60 27.94
N GLU A 319 33.51 -7.37 28.36
CA GLU A 319 33.86 -8.71 27.87
C GLU A 319 32.78 -9.76 28.19
N ASP A 320 32.03 -9.60 29.29
CA ASP A 320 30.96 -10.54 29.66
C ASP A 320 29.78 -10.49 28.65
N LEU A 321 29.66 -9.41 27.87
CA LEU A 321 28.71 -9.30 26.76
C LEU A 321 29.16 -10.09 25.50
N ASP A 322 30.42 -10.51 25.37
CA ASP A 322 30.82 -11.38 24.24
C ASP A 322 30.14 -12.75 24.31
N ALA A 323 29.87 -13.27 25.52
CA ALA A 323 29.10 -14.50 25.70
C ALA A 323 27.64 -14.34 25.23
N TYR A 324 27.06 -13.14 25.39
CA TYR A 324 25.74 -12.78 24.86
C TYR A 324 25.77 -12.71 23.32
N LYS A 325 26.74 -11.95 22.76
CA LYS A 325 26.90 -11.77 21.30
C LYS A 325 27.07 -13.10 20.57
N MET A 326 27.92 -13.98 21.08
CA MET A 326 28.18 -15.30 20.51
C MET A 326 27.09 -16.35 20.83
N ARG A 327 25.96 -15.95 21.46
CA ARG A 327 24.88 -16.83 21.94
C ARG A 327 25.43 -18.03 22.74
N GLN A 328 26.51 -17.84 23.51
CA GLN A 328 27.38 -18.93 23.96
C GLN A 328 26.73 -19.83 25.04
N PHE A 329 26.50 -21.10 24.69
CA PHE A 329 25.88 -22.11 25.57
C PHE A 329 26.87 -23.23 25.99
N THR A 330 27.89 -22.87 26.78
CA THR A 330 29.04 -23.73 27.18
C THR A 330 28.91 -24.40 28.55
N ASN A 331 28.62 -23.63 29.61
CA ASN A 331 28.29 -24.16 30.94
C ASN A 331 26.87 -24.77 30.94
N PRO A 332 26.55 -25.75 31.80
CA PRO A 332 25.18 -26.29 31.89
C PRO A 332 24.16 -25.19 32.25
N GLY A 333 22.94 -25.35 31.73
CA GLY A 333 21.77 -24.53 32.05
C GLY A 333 20.90 -25.13 33.16
N PHE A 334 19.61 -24.80 33.13
CA PHE A 334 18.56 -25.46 33.92
C PHE A 334 17.49 -26.05 32.98
N ILE A 335 16.67 -26.97 33.48
CA ILE A 335 15.68 -27.67 32.66
C ILE A 335 14.29 -27.05 32.85
N LEU A 336 13.72 -26.59 31.73
CA LEU A 336 12.30 -26.27 31.59
C LEU A 336 11.66 -27.28 30.63
N ASN A 337 10.39 -27.63 30.85
CA ASN A 337 9.59 -28.29 29.82
C ASN A 337 8.98 -27.27 28.84
N ILE A 338 8.37 -27.77 27.76
CA ILE A 338 7.77 -26.91 26.72
C ILE A 338 6.70 -25.93 27.23
N SER A 339 5.94 -26.24 28.28
CA SER A 339 4.96 -25.31 28.88
C SER A 339 5.64 -24.21 29.67
N GLU A 340 6.61 -24.56 30.52
CA GLU A 340 7.40 -23.59 31.27
C GLU A 340 8.15 -22.64 30.34
N LEU A 341 8.70 -23.17 29.24
CA LEU A 341 9.39 -22.38 28.22
C LEU A 341 8.42 -21.47 27.45
N ALA A 342 7.26 -21.98 27.03
CA ALA A 342 6.20 -21.20 26.39
C ALA A 342 5.62 -20.09 27.29
N SER A 343 5.65 -20.30 28.61
CA SER A 343 5.20 -19.28 29.59
C SER A 343 6.21 -18.14 29.76
N VAL A 344 7.46 -18.36 29.36
CA VAL A 344 8.58 -17.40 29.49
C VAL A 344 8.92 -16.74 28.16
N TYR A 345 8.61 -17.40 27.03
CA TYR A 345 8.67 -16.81 25.70
C TYR A 345 7.53 -17.31 24.80
N HIS A 346 6.74 -16.36 24.30
CA HIS A 346 5.78 -16.53 23.22
C HIS A 346 5.69 -15.21 22.44
N LEU A 347 4.98 -15.21 21.32
CA LEU A 347 4.71 -13.97 20.56
C LEU A 347 3.47 -13.27 21.14
N PRO A 348 3.49 -11.92 21.29
CA PRO A 348 2.40 -11.18 21.92
C PRO A 348 1.10 -11.33 21.12
N HIS A 349 0.00 -11.52 21.84
CA HIS A 349 -1.34 -11.63 21.26
C HIS A 349 -2.20 -10.40 21.60
N THR A 350 -3.45 -10.38 21.13
CA THR A 350 -4.42 -9.28 21.32
C THR A 350 -4.64 -8.75 22.75
N SER A 351 -4.19 -9.43 23.81
CA SER A 351 -4.23 -8.90 25.19
C SER A 351 -3.09 -7.92 25.53
N VAL A 352 -1.99 -7.95 24.77
CA VAL A 352 -0.74 -7.27 25.11
C VAL A 352 -0.74 -5.84 24.54
N GLU A 353 -1.47 -4.94 25.18
CA GLU A 353 -1.56 -3.51 24.82
C GLU A 353 -0.26 -2.70 25.10
N THR A 354 0.91 -3.34 25.16
CA THR A 354 2.15 -2.64 25.50
C THR A 354 2.55 -1.65 24.40
N PRO A 355 2.82 -0.37 24.73
CA PRO A 355 3.32 0.61 23.76
C PRO A 355 4.70 0.22 23.21
N ASN A 356 5.05 0.82 22.08
CA ASN A 356 6.37 0.72 21.44
C ASN A 356 6.84 -0.68 20.99
N ILE A 357 6.02 -1.74 21.08
CA ILE A 357 6.25 -2.97 20.33
C ILE A 357 6.24 -2.65 18.82
N VAL A 358 7.22 -3.18 18.09
CA VAL A 358 7.27 -3.11 16.62
C VAL A 358 6.34 -4.19 16.05
N TRP A 359 5.11 -3.78 15.77
CA TRP A 359 4.10 -4.63 15.13
C TRP A 359 4.22 -4.59 13.60
N ALA A 360 3.93 -5.72 12.94
CA ALA A 360 3.79 -5.77 11.49
C ALA A 360 2.68 -4.81 11.03
N THR A 361 3.01 -3.87 10.16
CA THR A 361 2.12 -2.76 9.78
C THR A 361 0.93 -3.17 8.92
N SER A 362 1.01 -4.30 8.23
CA SER A 362 -0.03 -4.76 7.31
C SER A 362 0.01 -6.28 7.14
N LYS A 363 -1.15 -6.93 7.25
CA LYS A 363 -1.36 -8.35 6.96
C LYS A 363 -0.88 -8.69 5.54
N THR A 364 -0.14 -9.79 5.41
CA THR A 364 0.34 -10.32 4.12
C THR A 364 -0.28 -11.68 3.83
N ALA A 365 -0.64 -11.94 2.57
CA ALA A 365 -1.30 -13.17 2.14
C ALA A 365 -0.63 -13.80 0.92
N GLU A 366 -0.83 -15.10 0.76
CA GLU A 366 -0.10 -15.93 -0.20
C GLU A 366 -0.47 -15.65 -1.67
N PRO A 367 0.51 -15.45 -2.57
CA PRO A 367 0.23 -15.29 -3.99
C PRO A 367 -0.35 -16.58 -4.62
N PRO A 368 -1.32 -16.48 -5.54
CA PRO A 368 -1.90 -17.65 -6.22
C PRO A 368 -0.83 -18.49 -6.94
N ALA A 369 -0.89 -19.83 -6.82
CA ALA A 369 0.08 -20.73 -7.46
C ALA A 369 0.15 -20.66 -9.00
N LYS A 370 -0.84 -20.04 -9.66
CA LYS A 370 -0.85 -19.76 -11.12
C LYS A 370 -0.38 -18.33 -11.48
N LEU A 371 0.19 -17.56 -10.54
CA LEU A 371 0.54 -16.15 -10.74
C LEU A 371 1.52 -15.96 -11.92
N PRO A 372 1.28 -15.00 -12.84
CA PRO A 372 2.20 -14.74 -13.96
C PRO A 372 3.49 -14.06 -13.48
N LEU A 373 4.50 -14.88 -13.17
CA LEU A 373 5.83 -14.42 -12.75
C LEU A 373 6.67 -14.00 -13.97
N ILE A 374 7.55 -13.01 -13.76
CA ILE A 374 8.57 -12.60 -14.74
C ILE A 374 9.75 -13.57 -14.66
N THR A 375 10.17 -14.11 -15.80
CA THR A 375 11.09 -15.25 -15.89
C THR A 375 12.45 -14.91 -16.49
N GLY A 376 12.58 -13.75 -17.15
CA GLY A 376 13.70 -13.42 -18.04
C GLY A 376 13.58 -14.04 -19.43
N ILE A 377 12.52 -14.80 -19.71
CA ILE A 377 12.29 -15.49 -21.00
C ILE A 377 11.31 -14.65 -21.82
N ALA A 378 11.83 -13.96 -22.84
CA ALA A 378 11.08 -12.96 -23.61
C ALA A 378 9.72 -13.45 -24.15
N SER A 379 9.63 -14.67 -24.68
CA SER A 379 8.37 -15.25 -25.21
C SER A 379 7.27 -15.47 -24.16
N THR A 380 7.65 -15.58 -22.89
CA THR A 380 6.72 -15.69 -21.76
C THR A 380 6.42 -14.29 -21.22
N ASP A 381 7.45 -13.51 -20.98
CA ASP A 381 7.37 -12.21 -20.33
C ASP A 381 6.68 -11.14 -21.21
N GLU A 382 6.75 -11.24 -22.55
CA GLU A 382 6.02 -10.34 -23.47
C GLU A 382 4.50 -10.40 -23.29
N ASN A 383 3.99 -11.55 -22.88
CA ASN A 383 2.57 -11.78 -22.63
C ASN A 383 2.14 -11.30 -21.24
N ILE A 384 3.09 -10.86 -20.40
CA ILE A 384 2.88 -10.38 -19.03
C ILE A 384 3.13 -8.87 -18.96
N SER A 385 2.17 -8.14 -18.38
CA SER A 385 2.38 -6.74 -18.01
C SER A 385 2.83 -6.67 -16.56
N ALA A 386 4.14 -6.55 -16.34
CA ALA A 386 4.75 -6.47 -15.02
C ALA A 386 4.32 -5.20 -14.26
N PHE A 387 4.09 -5.31 -12.95
CA PHE A 387 3.85 -4.15 -12.06
C PHE A 387 4.08 -4.44 -10.57
N GLY A 388 4.05 -5.71 -10.15
CA GLY A 388 4.08 -6.09 -8.74
C GLY A 388 5.30 -6.92 -8.35
N LEU A 389 5.60 -6.88 -7.06
CA LEU A 389 6.48 -7.78 -6.34
C LEU A 389 5.64 -8.48 -5.26
N THR A 390 5.70 -9.80 -5.14
CA THR A 390 5.07 -10.51 -4.01
C THR A 390 5.78 -10.11 -2.71
N ASN A 391 5.08 -10.14 -1.58
CA ASN A 391 5.64 -9.76 -0.27
C ASN A 391 5.27 -10.75 0.86
N PHE A 392 4.95 -11.99 0.50
CA PHE A 392 4.57 -13.04 1.46
C PHE A 392 5.78 -13.85 1.91
N ARG A 393 5.99 -13.99 3.23
CA ARG A 393 7.05 -14.82 3.84
C ARG A 393 8.47 -14.56 3.30
N GLY A 394 8.79 -13.31 2.98
CA GLY A 394 10.08 -12.91 2.40
C GLY A 394 10.28 -13.31 0.93
N ILE A 395 9.32 -13.99 0.31
CA ILE A 395 9.39 -14.43 -1.09
C ILE A 395 8.98 -13.27 -2.00
N ASN A 396 9.98 -12.69 -2.67
CA ASN A 396 9.87 -11.48 -3.48
C ASN A 396 10.01 -11.78 -4.98
N HIS A 397 8.99 -12.40 -5.58
CA HIS A 397 8.92 -12.64 -7.02
C HIS A 397 8.29 -11.46 -7.77
N GLN A 398 8.88 -11.06 -8.90
CA GLN A 398 8.29 -10.08 -9.80
C GLN A 398 7.15 -10.71 -10.59
N PHE A 399 6.01 -10.03 -10.70
CA PHE A 399 4.82 -10.54 -11.37
C PHE A 399 4.06 -9.46 -12.14
N GLY A 400 3.10 -9.91 -12.95
CA GLY A 400 2.19 -9.04 -13.68
C GLY A 400 0.86 -9.68 -14.05
N MET A 401 0.10 -8.98 -14.88
CA MET A 401 -1.15 -9.47 -15.47
C MET A 401 -0.89 -9.98 -16.89
N LEU A 402 -1.48 -11.12 -17.26
CA LEU A 402 -1.50 -11.56 -18.66
C LEU A 402 -2.25 -10.53 -19.51
N ARG A 403 -1.67 -10.13 -20.65
CA ARG A 403 -2.23 -9.06 -21.53
C ARG A 403 -3.66 -9.35 -21.99
N LYS A 404 -4.01 -10.63 -22.16
CA LYS A 404 -5.38 -11.09 -22.48
C LYS A 404 -6.38 -10.87 -21.34
N ASP A 405 -5.96 -10.99 -20.08
CA ASP A 405 -6.84 -10.85 -18.91
C ASP A 405 -7.10 -9.37 -18.58
N ARG A 406 -6.16 -8.47 -18.93
CA ARG A 406 -6.39 -7.00 -18.94
C ARG A 406 -7.57 -6.56 -19.82
N SER A 407 -8.06 -7.42 -20.73
CA SER A 407 -9.30 -7.17 -21.48
C SER A 407 -10.55 -7.07 -20.59
N ARG A 408 -10.51 -7.57 -19.36
CA ARG A 408 -11.58 -7.42 -18.36
C ARG A 408 -11.47 -6.15 -17.53
N HIS A 409 -10.64 -5.19 -17.94
CA HIS A 409 -10.42 -3.91 -17.27
C HIS A 409 -9.73 -4.01 -15.90
N VAL A 410 -9.24 -2.87 -15.41
CA VAL A 410 -8.53 -2.75 -14.12
C VAL A 410 -9.04 -1.52 -13.35
N TYR A 411 -9.27 -1.69 -12.05
CA TYR A 411 -9.68 -0.63 -11.12
C TYR A 411 -8.64 -0.49 -10.01
N ILE A 412 -8.15 0.73 -9.81
CA ILE A 412 -7.10 1.07 -8.84
C ILE A 412 -7.63 2.12 -7.86
N ILE A 413 -7.78 1.77 -6.59
CA ILE A 413 -8.24 2.70 -5.56
C ILE A 413 -7.17 2.94 -4.48
N GLY A 414 -7.12 4.16 -3.96
CA GLY A 414 -6.23 4.52 -2.87
C GLY A 414 -6.04 6.02 -2.66
N GLN A 415 -5.74 6.38 -1.41
CA GLN A 415 -5.45 7.75 -0.99
C GLN A 415 -4.29 8.39 -1.77
N THR A 416 -4.24 9.72 -1.79
CA THR A 416 -3.13 10.49 -2.35
C THR A 416 -1.79 10.07 -1.73
N GLY A 417 -0.76 9.90 -2.57
CA GLY A 417 0.56 9.41 -2.15
C GLY A 417 0.65 7.91 -1.86
N ALA A 418 -0.45 7.14 -1.91
CA ALA A 418 -0.41 5.71 -1.59
C ALA A 418 0.26 4.83 -2.67
N GLY A 419 0.31 5.29 -3.93
CA GLY A 419 1.05 4.61 -5.01
C GLY A 419 0.37 4.56 -6.40
N LYS A 420 -0.88 5.01 -6.52
CA LYS A 420 -1.72 4.85 -7.74
C LYS A 420 -1.03 5.23 -9.05
N SER A 421 -0.57 6.48 -9.19
CA SER A 421 -0.07 7.00 -10.47
C SER A 421 1.24 6.31 -10.89
N GLY A 422 2.06 5.87 -9.93
CA GLY A 422 3.24 5.04 -10.21
C GLY A 422 2.89 3.61 -10.66
N LEU A 423 1.75 3.07 -10.24
CA LEU A 423 1.21 1.81 -10.76
C LEU A 423 0.64 1.98 -12.18
N LEU A 424 -0.08 3.08 -12.46
CA LEU A 424 -0.50 3.44 -13.82
C LEU A 424 0.72 3.59 -14.75
N GLU A 425 1.79 4.22 -14.27
CA GLU A 425 3.04 4.38 -15.00
C GLU A 425 3.70 3.03 -15.30
N LEU A 426 3.80 2.10 -14.34
CA LEU A 426 4.31 0.74 -14.61
C LEU A 426 3.51 -0.01 -15.70
N PHE A 427 2.18 0.10 -15.71
CA PHE A 427 1.36 -0.47 -16.79
C PHE A 427 1.63 0.20 -18.14
N ALA A 428 1.71 1.54 -18.18
CA ALA A 428 1.98 2.27 -19.41
C ALA A 428 3.40 2.05 -19.96
N LEU A 429 4.41 1.94 -19.09
CA LEU A 429 5.79 1.57 -19.44
C LEU A 429 5.85 0.19 -20.08
N SER A 430 5.23 -0.79 -19.43
CA SER A 430 5.09 -2.16 -19.92
C SER A 430 4.50 -2.19 -21.35
N ASP A 431 3.52 -1.33 -21.64
CA ASP A 431 2.91 -1.22 -22.97
C ASP A 431 3.74 -0.40 -23.99
N ILE A 432 4.56 0.56 -23.56
CA ILE A 432 5.60 1.18 -24.40
C ILE A 432 6.58 0.11 -24.90
N PHE A 433 7.16 -0.68 -23.98
CA PHE A 433 8.20 -1.67 -24.30
C PHE A 433 7.70 -2.76 -25.25
N TYR A 434 6.48 -3.27 -25.04
CA TYR A 434 5.88 -4.30 -25.89
C TYR A 434 5.06 -3.74 -27.07
N ASN A 435 5.39 -2.53 -27.54
CA ASN A 435 4.86 -1.89 -28.75
C ASN A 435 3.31 -1.88 -28.85
N GLN A 436 2.64 -1.63 -27.73
CA GLN A 436 1.18 -1.49 -27.71
C GLN A 436 0.77 -0.06 -28.05
N GLY A 437 -0.51 0.09 -28.41
CA GLY A 437 -1.16 1.40 -28.51
C GLY A 437 -1.91 1.71 -27.21
N TYR A 438 -1.84 2.96 -26.75
CA TYR A 438 -2.52 3.38 -25.54
C TYR A 438 -2.90 4.87 -25.54
N CYS A 439 -3.86 5.20 -24.69
CA CYS A 439 -4.24 6.57 -24.34
C CYS A 439 -3.99 6.79 -22.84
N ILE A 440 -3.43 7.95 -22.48
CA ILE A 440 -3.43 8.49 -21.12
C ILE A 440 -4.35 9.71 -21.08
N ILE A 441 -5.24 9.77 -20.10
CA ILE A 441 -5.98 10.98 -19.73
C ILE A 441 -5.62 11.34 -18.28
N ASP A 442 -4.98 12.49 -18.13
CA ASP A 442 -4.43 12.97 -16.87
C ASP A 442 -4.97 14.38 -16.54
N PRO A 443 -5.73 14.56 -15.44
CA PRO A 443 -6.20 15.87 -15.00
C PRO A 443 -5.07 16.77 -14.46
N HIS A 444 -3.98 16.22 -13.94
CA HIS A 444 -2.94 16.99 -13.26
C HIS A 444 -1.75 17.29 -14.20
N GLY A 445 -1.31 16.29 -14.96
CA GLY A 445 -0.30 16.38 -16.01
C GLY A 445 1.02 15.67 -15.70
N ASP A 446 1.28 15.33 -14.43
CA ASP A 446 2.53 14.69 -14.01
C ASP A 446 2.69 13.26 -14.58
N PHE A 447 1.64 12.46 -14.58
CA PHE A 447 1.66 11.09 -15.13
C PHE A 447 1.80 11.14 -16.66
N ALA A 448 1.08 12.05 -17.33
CA ALA A 448 1.22 12.31 -18.75
C ALA A 448 2.64 12.74 -19.13
N VAL A 449 3.23 13.72 -18.43
CA VAL A 449 4.57 14.22 -18.72
C VAL A 449 5.64 13.18 -18.42
N ASN A 450 5.58 12.47 -17.28
CA ASN A 450 6.57 11.45 -16.93
C ASN A 450 6.56 10.29 -17.94
N ASN A 451 5.38 9.80 -18.34
CA ASN A 451 5.26 8.72 -19.32
C ASN A 451 5.93 9.05 -20.67
N LEU A 452 5.81 10.30 -21.16
CA LEU A 452 6.44 10.73 -22.41
C LEU A 452 7.97 10.56 -22.40
N ARG A 453 8.62 10.71 -21.24
CA ARG A 453 10.09 10.64 -21.07
C ARG A 453 10.64 9.23 -21.32
N PHE A 454 9.79 8.21 -21.23
CA PHE A 454 10.15 6.82 -21.48
C PHE A 454 9.84 6.35 -22.91
N ILE A 455 9.20 7.18 -23.74
CA ILE A 455 8.89 6.80 -25.12
C ILE A 455 10.20 6.73 -25.93
N PRO A 456 10.54 5.57 -26.52
CA PRO A 456 11.79 5.39 -27.24
C PRO A 456 11.80 6.11 -28.59
N GLN A 457 13.00 6.40 -29.10
CA GLN A 457 13.20 7.24 -30.28
C GLN A 457 12.43 6.78 -31.54
N ASN A 458 12.24 5.47 -31.69
CA ASN A 458 11.47 4.89 -32.81
C ASN A 458 9.95 5.11 -32.72
N ARG A 459 9.40 5.38 -31.53
CA ARG A 459 7.96 5.66 -31.30
C ARG A 459 7.62 7.15 -31.27
N ILE A 460 8.59 8.08 -31.36
CA ILE A 460 8.35 9.54 -31.32
C ILE A 460 7.28 10.00 -32.33
N LYS A 461 7.23 9.38 -33.50
CA LYS A 461 6.26 9.71 -34.58
C LYS A 461 4.86 9.12 -34.37
N ASP A 462 4.70 8.26 -33.37
CA ASP A 462 3.41 7.66 -33.00
C ASP A 462 2.66 8.46 -31.93
N VAL A 463 3.26 9.54 -31.39
CA VAL A 463 2.69 10.28 -30.26
C VAL A 463 1.87 11.48 -30.71
N VAL A 464 0.59 11.47 -30.35
CA VAL A 464 -0.27 12.66 -30.28
C VAL A 464 -0.25 13.17 -28.84
N TYR A 465 0.33 14.35 -28.60
CA TYR A 465 0.32 15.02 -27.31
C TYR A 465 -0.75 16.11 -27.31
N PHE A 466 -1.90 15.82 -26.71
CA PHE A 466 -2.99 16.77 -26.53
C PHE A 466 -2.78 17.52 -25.22
N ASN A 467 -2.35 18.77 -25.31
CA ASN A 467 -2.13 19.65 -24.16
C ASN A 467 -2.81 21.02 -24.39
N PRO A 468 -4.01 21.26 -23.82
CA PRO A 468 -4.69 22.54 -23.93
C PRO A 468 -3.93 23.73 -23.34
N ALA A 469 -2.99 23.52 -22.41
CA ALA A 469 -2.16 24.60 -21.89
C ALA A 469 -1.13 25.12 -22.90
N ASP A 470 -0.87 24.41 -23.99
CA ASP A 470 -0.03 24.88 -25.11
C ASP A 470 -0.77 25.86 -26.02
N THR A 471 -1.11 27.02 -25.46
CA THR A 471 -1.99 28.01 -26.11
C THR A 471 -1.46 28.59 -27.42
N GLN A 472 -0.17 28.42 -27.73
CA GLN A 472 0.44 28.84 -29.00
C GLN A 472 0.18 27.84 -30.15
N TYR A 473 -0.04 26.57 -29.79
CA TYR A 473 -0.16 25.44 -30.69
C TYR A 473 -1.42 24.61 -30.40
N PRO A 474 -2.63 25.20 -30.45
CA PRO A 474 -3.88 24.50 -30.14
C PRO A 474 -4.12 23.31 -31.07
N VAL A 475 -4.14 22.11 -30.47
CA VAL A 475 -4.48 20.84 -31.13
C VAL A 475 -5.98 20.85 -31.46
N ALA A 476 -6.33 20.66 -32.73
CA ALA A 476 -7.72 20.72 -33.18
C ALA A 476 -8.48 19.45 -32.75
N PHE A 477 -9.67 19.60 -32.15
CA PHE A 477 -10.54 18.49 -31.76
C PHE A 477 -12.01 18.92 -31.81
N ASN A 478 -12.79 18.36 -32.74
CA ASN A 478 -14.21 18.67 -32.89
C ASN A 478 -15.09 17.50 -32.39
N PRO A 479 -15.83 17.68 -31.28
CA PRO A 479 -16.79 16.67 -30.80
C PRO A 479 -17.93 16.37 -31.78
N LEU A 480 -18.30 17.32 -32.67
CA LEU A 480 -19.35 17.13 -33.67
C LEU A 480 -18.89 16.41 -34.94
N GLU A 481 -17.59 16.19 -35.12
CA GLU A 481 -17.08 15.59 -36.36
C GLU A 481 -17.51 14.13 -36.52
N LEU A 482 -18.31 13.87 -37.57
CA LEU A 482 -18.78 12.56 -37.97
C LEU A 482 -17.83 11.93 -39.01
N SER A 483 -17.34 10.73 -38.71
CA SER A 483 -16.69 9.83 -39.69
C SER A 483 -17.70 8.94 -40.43
N ASP A 484 -18.91 8.82 -39.89
CA ASP A 484 -19.97 7.88 -40.30
C ASP A 484 -21.33 8.55 -40.00
N PRO A 485 -22.11 8.97 -41.02
CA PRO A 485 -23.39 9.66 -40.83
C PRO A 485 -24.42 8.85 -40.03
N THR A 486 -24.34 7.51 -40.02
CA THR A 486 -25.29 6.68 -39.26
C THR A 486 -25.18 6.88 -37.75
N ARG A 487 -24.03 7.41 -37.27
CA ARG A 487 -23.74 7.67 -35.86
C ARG A 487 -24.21 9.04 -35.36
N LYS A 488 -24.88 9.85 -36.20
CA LYS A 488 -25.46 11.15 -35.80
C LYS A 488 -26.27 11.08 -34.49
N PRO A 489 -27.15 10.08 -34.25
CA PRO A 489 -27.92 10.01 -33.01
C PRO A 489 -27.06 9.74 -31.76
N ASN A 490 -25.99 8.93 -31.89
CA ASN A 490 -25.05 8.63 -30.82
C ASN A 490 -24.23 9.86 -30.45
N VAL A 491 -23.60 10.51 -31.43
CA VAL A 491 -22.78 11.72 -31.21
C VAL A 491 -23.62 12.84 -30.59
N CYS A 492 -24.84 13.07 -31.09
CA CYS A 492 -25.77 14.03 -30.49
C CYS A 492 -26.08 13.71 -29.02
N SER A 493 -26.37 12.44 -28.70
CA SER A 493 -26.76 12.02 -27.35
C SER A 493 -25.60 12.02 -26.36
N GLU A 494 -24.40 11.65 -26.78
CA GLU A 494 -23.19 11.73 -25.95
C GLU A 494 -22.79 13.21 -25.69
N VAL A 495 -22.86 14.09 -26.70
CA VAL A 495 -22.59 15.53 -26.53
C VAL A 495 -23.59 16.16 -25.55
N ILE A 496 -24.86 15.76 -25.62
CA ILE A 496 -25.88 16.10 -24.62
C ILE A 496 -25.49 15.57 -23.24
N GLY A 497 -25.04 14.32 -23.12
CA GLY A 497 -24.63 13.71 -21.86
C GLY A 497 -23.48 14.45 -21.16
N VAL A 498 -22.43 14.81 -21.91
CA VAL A 498 -21.29 15.60 -21.39
C VAL A 498 -21.74 16.97 -20.88
N LEU A 499 -22.55 17.70 -21.67
CA LEU A 499 -23.05 19.02 -21.27
C LEU A 499 -24.04 18.93 -20.09
N LYS A 500 -24.90 17.91 -20.06
CA LYS A 500 -25.83 17.64 -18.96
C LYS A 500 -25.10 17.39 -17.65
N ARG A 501 -24.03 16.58 -17.67
CA ARG A 501 -23.17 16.33 -16.51
C ARG A 501 -22.48 17.60 -16.00
N MET A 502 -21.98 18.46 -16.89
CA MET A 502 -21.38 19.76 -16.51
C MET A 502 -22.35 20.67 -15.76
N PHE A 503 -23.65 20.63 -16.10
CA PHE A 503 -24.62 21.63 -15.62
C PHE A 503 -25.65 21.12 -14.60
N GLY A 504 -25.70 19.81 -14.34
CA GLY A 504 -26.42 19.20 -13.22
C GLY A 504 -27.85 19.71 -13.05
N ASP A 505 -28.15 20.23 -11.87
CA ASP A 505 -29.49 20.73 -11.48
C ASP A 505 -30.02 21.89 -12.34
N SER A 506 -29.15 22.55 -13.11
CA SER A 506 -29.56 23.59 -14.08
C SER A 506 -30.09 23.03 -15.41
N TRP A 507 -30.26 21.72 -15.54
CA TRP A 507 -30.60 21.08 -16.82
C TRP A 507 -32.09 20.77 -16.97
N GLY A 508 -32.84 21.70 -17.59
CA GLY A 508 -34.28 21.54 -17.83
C GLY A 508 -34.61 20.73 -19.10
N PRO A 509 -35.72 19.96 -19.13
CA PRO A 509 -36.14 19.20 -20.32
C PRO A 509 -36.28 20.05 -21.60
N ARG A 510 -36.73 21.30 -21.48
CA ARG A 510 -36.85 22.25 -22.61
C ARG A 510 -35.49 22.65 -23.18
N LEU A 511 -34.47 22.79 -22.32
CA LEU A 511 -33.09 23.06 -22.74
C LEU A 511 -32.57 21.87 -23.55
N GLU A 512 -32.75 20.65 -23.02
CA GLU A 512 -32.34 19.43 -23.72
C GLU A 512 -33.05 19.27 -25.07
N HIS A 513 -34.36 19.55 -25.15
CA HIS A 513 -35.14 19.50 -26.39
C HIS A 513 -34.58 20.43 -27.48
N ILE A 514 -34.40 21.71 -27.15
CA ILE A 514 -33.89 22.73 -28.08
C ILE A 514 -32.45 22.39 -28.50
N LEU A 515 -31.60 22.00 -27.56
CA LEU A 515 -30.22 21.64 -27.85
C LEU A 515 -30.13 20.37 -28.72
N ARG A 516 -31.00 19.38 -28.51
CA ARG A 516 -31.03 18.14 -29.30
C ARG A 516 -31.35 18.40 -30.77
N TYR A 517 -32.39 19.18 -31.06
CA TYR A 517 -32.71 19.57 -32.45
C TYR A 517 -31.70 20.57 -33.05
N THR A 518 -30.98 21.31 -32.21
CA THR A 518 -29.85 22.15 -32.63
C THR A 518 -28.65 21.31 -33.06
N LEU A 519 -28.23 20.35 -32.24
CA LEU A 519 -27.12 19.44 -32.54
C LEU A 519 -27.45 18.55 -33.74
N LEU A 520 -28.67 18.00 -33.85
CA LEU A 520 -29.07 17.20 -35.01
C LEU A 520 -29.02 17.97 -36.33
N ALA A 521 -29.35 19.27 -36.31
CA ALA A 521 -29.27 20.11 -37.51
C ALA A 521 -27.81 20.47 -37.87
N LEU A 522 -26.99 20.82 -36.88
CA LEU A 522 -25.56 21.11 -37.11
C LEU A 522 -24.77 19.88 -37.56
N LEU A 523 -25.15 18.67 -37.11
CA LEU A 523 -24.52 17.42 -37.52
C LEU A 523 -24.83 17.01 -38.97
N ASP A 524 -25.88 17.58 -39.60
CA ASP A 524 -26.14 17.42 -41.03
C ASP A 524 -25.37 18.44 -41.90
N ARG A 525 -24.97 19.57 -41.31
CA ARG A 525 -24.24 20.65 -42.01
C ARG A 525 -22.72 20.37 -41.99
N PRO A 526 -22.04 20.38 -43.16
CA PRO A 526 -20.57 20.26 -43.24
C PRO A 526 -19.83 21.29 -42.38
N ASP A 527 -18.70 20.85 -41.82
CA ASP A 527 -17.71 21.71 -41.14
C ASP A 527 -18.24 22.49 -39.91
N SER A 528 -19.36 22.05 -39.34
CA SER A 528 -19.97 22.62 -38.13
C SER A 528 -19.19 22.31 -36.85
N THR A 529 -19.20 23.27 -35.93
CA THR A 529 -18.48 23.23 -34.63
C THR A 529 -19.43 23.47 -33.46
N LEU A 530 -18.94 23.30 -32.22
CA LEU A 530 -19.70 23.69 -31.02
C LEU A 530 -19.96 25.20 -30.91
N LEU A 531 -19.27 26.05 -31.68
CA LEU A 531 -19.52 27.50 -31.70
C LEU A 531 -20.81 27.83 -32.46
N ASP A 532 -21.17 27.01 -33.45
CA ASP A 532 -22.33 27.22 -34.33
C ASP A 532 -23.67 27.02 -33.64
N ILE A 533 -23.69 26.37 -32.45
CA ILE A 533 -24.87 26.24 -31.59
C ILE A 533 -25.43 27.62 -31.23
N SER A 534 -24.57 28.61 -30.97
CA SER A 534 -25.02 29.98 -30.72
C SER A 534 -25.57 30.65 -32.00
N ARG A 535 -24.90 30.45 -33.14
CA ARG A 535 -25.26 31.03 -34.44
C ARG A 535 -26.64 30.56 -34.91
N ILE A 536 -26.90 29.25 -34.97
CA ILE A 536 -28.20 28.71 -35.40
C ILE A 536 -29.37 29.11 -34.48
N LEU A 537 -29.11 29.41 -33.20
CA LEU A 537 -30.14 29.88 -32.26
C LEU A 537 -30.43 31.39 -32.39
N THR A 538 -29.46 32.23 -32.75
CA THR A 538 -29.65 33.70 -32.83
C THR A 538 -29.78 34.26 -34.25
N ASP A 539 -29.09 33.67 -35.23
CA ASP A 539 -29.07 34.11 -36.63
C ASP A 539 -30.15 33.37 -37.43
N LYS A 540 -31.01 34.13 -38.12
CA LYS A 540 -32.11 33.60 -38.93
C LYS A 540 -31.65 33.10 -40.30
N ASP A 541 -30.59 33.70 -40.86
CA ASP A 541 -30.09 33.39 -42.20
C ASP A 541 -29.15 32.18 -42.15
N PHE A 542 -28.20 32.15 -41.20
CA PHE A 542 -27.36 30.97 -40.96
C PHE A 542 -28.20 29.73 -40.58
N ARG A 543 -29.31 29.91 -39.85
CA ARG A 543 -30.27 28.85 -39.59
C ARG A 543 -30.94 28.36 -40.87
N LYS A 544 -31.43 29.26 -41.72
CA LYS A 544 -32.05 28.89 -43.00
C LYS A 544 -31.08 28.06 -43.84
N GLU A 545 -29.84 28.54 -44.00
CA GLU A 545 -28.77 27.85 -44.72
C GLU A 545 -28.46 26.47 -44.12
N THR A 546 -28.39 26.36 -42.79
CA THR A 546 -28.19 25.07 -42.10
C THR A 546 -29.33 24.07 -42.38
N LEU A 547 -30.57 24.54 -42.43
CA LEU A 547 -31.75 23.70 -42.69
C LEU A 547 -31.90 23.26 -44.15
N GLU A 548 -31.08 23.78 -45.07
CA GLU A 548 -31.00 23.29 -46.46
C GLU A 548 -30.19 21.98 -46.56
N TYR A 549 -29.35 21.66 -45.55
CA TYR A 549 -28.64 20.37 -45.43
C TYR A 549 -29.45 19.29 -44.69
N CYS A 550 -30.41 19.68 -43.84
CA CYS A 550 -31.17 18.76 -43.00
C CYS A 550 -32.18 17.94 -43.82
N THR A 551 -32.00 16.62 -43.87
CA THR A 551 -32.94 15.68 -44.53
C THR A 551 -33.99 15.09 -43.58
N ASP A 552 -33.77 15.19 -42.26
CA ASP A 552 -34.65 14.61 -41.24
C ASP A 552 -35.95 15.43 -41.09
N VAL A 553 -37.08 14.79 -41.39
CA VAL A 553 -38.42 15.40 -41.34
C VAL A 553 -38.76 15.89 -39.94
N THR A 554 -38.32 15.22 -38.88
CA THR A 554 -38.61 15.61 -37.49
C THR A 554 -37.82 16.85 -37.08
N VAL A 555 -36.55 16.94 -37.49
CA VAL A 555 -35.69 18.12 -37.28
C VAL A 555 -36.25 19.32 -38.06
N LEU A 556 -36.64 19.11 -39.33
CA LEU A 556 -37.29 20.14 -40.14
C LEU A 556 -38.64 20.57 -39.55
N GLN A 557 -39.42 19.64 -38.97
CA GLN A 557 -40.70 19.95 -38.32
C GLN A 557 -40.52 20.79 -37.06
N PHE A 558 -39.57 20.44 -36.17
CA PHE A 558 -39.23 21.27 -35.01
C PHE A 558 -38.88 22.70 -35.45
N TRP A 559 -37.94 22.86 -36.39
CA TRP A 559 -37.47 24.18 -36.80
C TRP A 559 -38.51 25.01 -37.56
N LYS A 560 -39.37 24.38 -38.38
CA LYS A 560 -40.38 25.09 -39.20
C LYS A 560 -41.71 25.30 -38.49
N GLN A 561 -42.13 24.39 -37.60
CA GLN A 561 -43.48 24.40 -37.00
C GLN A 561 -43.49 24.63 -35.49
N GLU A 562 -42.44 24.25 -34.74
CA GLU A 562 -42.36 24.57 -33.31
C GLU A 562 -41.62 25.90 -33.11
N PHE A 563 -40.30 25.91 -33.36
CA PHE A 563 -39.45 27.09 -33.20
C PHE A 563 -39.90 28.24 -34.12
N GLY A 564 -40.27 27.93 -35.36
CA GLY A 564 -40.72 28.90 -36.36
C GLY A 564 -42.02 29.63 -36.04
N GLN A 565 -42.83 29.11 -35.09
CA GLN A 565 -44.08 29.75 -34.65
C GLN A 565 -43.91 30.58 -33.36
N TRP A 566 -42.75 30.55 -32.70
CA TRP A 566 -42.49 31.32 -31.49
C TRP A 566 -42.27 32.81 -31.81
N ASN A 567 -42.86 33.71 -31.01
CA ASN A 567 -42.56 35.13 -31.11
C ASN A 567 -41.17 35.47 -30.54
N GLU A 568 -40.60 36.63 -30.86
CA GLU A 568 -39.20 36.94 -30.52
C GLU A 568 -38.94 36.97 -29.00
N LYS A 569 -39.94 37.31 -28.18
CA LYS A 569 -39.84 37.20 -26.72
C LYS A 569 -39.73 35.72 -26.30
N GLN A 570 -40.63 34.87 -26.80
CA GLN A 570 -40.62 33.43 -26.52
C GLN A 570 -39.32 32.78 -27.00
N VAL A 571 -38.80 33.14 -28.19
CA VAL A 571 -37.50 32.68 -28.68
C VAL A 571 -36.41 33.04 -27.69
N ASN A 572 -36.26 34.32 -27.35
CA ASN A 572 -35.20 34.79 -26.45
C ASN A 572 -35.27 34.13 -25.06
N GLU A 573 -36.46 34.02 -24.46
CA GLU A 573 -36.67 33.35 -23.17
C GLU A 573 -36.36 31.84 -23.23
N SER A 574 -36.53 31.20 -24.39
CA SER A 574 -36.33 29.76 -24.56
C SER A 574 -34.90 29.38 -24.92
N ILE A 575 -34.18 30.21 -25.68
CA ILE A 575 -32.79 29.94 -26.08
C ILE A 575 -31.77 30.45 -25.07
N ALA A 576 -32.09 31.47 -24.26
CA ALA A 576 -31.15 32.03 -23.28
C ALA A 576 -30.54 30.97 -22.32
N PRO A 577 -31.30 29.96 -21.81
CA PRO A 577 -30.71 28.87 -21.05
C PRO A 577 -29.65 28.07 -21.83
N VAL A 578 -29.87 27.77 -23.11
CA VAL A 578 -28.89 27.08 -23.96
C VAL A 578 -27.67 27.97 -24.21
N LEU A 579 -27.90 29.23 -24.58
CA LEU A 579 -26.84 30.21 -24.89
C LEU A 579 -25.95 30.51 -23.70
N ASN A 580 -26.51 30.70 -22.49
CA ASN A 580 -25.73 30.94 -21.28
C ASN A 580 -24.82 29.76 -20.94
N LYS A 581 -25.30 28.53 -21.19
CA LYS A 581 -24.61 27.29 -20.85
C LYS A 581 -23.50 26.99 -21.87
N VAL A 582 -23.81 26.98 -23.17
CA VAL A 582 -22.80 26.81 -24.23
C VAL A 582 -21.81 27.98 -24.27
N GLY A 583 -22.27 29.20 -24.00
CA GLY A 583 -21.44 30.40 -23.93
C GLY A 583 -20.41 30.37 -22.81
N ALA A 584 -20.73 29.81 -21.63
CA ALA A 584 -19.77 29.67 -20.53
C ALA A 584 -18.55 28.80 -20.93
N PHE A 585 -18.78 27.73 -21.68
CA PHE A 585 -17.73 26.85 -22.19
C PHE A 585 -16.95 27.45 -23.37
N THR A 586 -17.65 28.08 -24.32
CA THR A 586 -17.02 28.65 -25.54
C THR A 586 -16.38 30.03 -25.34
N ALA A 587 -16.61 30.68 -24.19
CA ALA A 587 -15.98 31.97 -23.86
C ALA A 587 -14.47 31.87 -23.61
N ASN A 588 -13.95 30.74 -23.09
CA ASN A 588 -12.53 30.56 -22.85
C ASN A 588 -11.77 30.43 -24.19
N PRO A 589 -10.84 31.35 -24.54
CA PRO A 589 -10.12 31.29 -25.81
C PRO A 589 -9.32 29.99 -26.01
N ILE A 590 -8.81 29.38 -24.93
CA ILE A 590 -8.09 28.11 -25.00
C ILE A 590 -8.99 27.02 -25.57
N ILE A 591 -10.17 26.87 -24.99
CA ILE A 591 -11.18 25.88 -25.38
C ILE A 591 -11.74 26.19 -26.76
N ARG A 592 -12.10 27.45 -27.01
CA ARG A 592 -12.61 27.93 -28.31
C ARG A 592 -11.66 27.62 -29.46
N ASN A 593 -10.35 27.79 -29.25
CA ASN A 593 -9.34 27.53 -30.28
C ASN A 593 -9.10 26.01 -30.50
N ILE A 594 -9.57 25.13 -29.62
CA ILE A 594 -9.55 23.66 -29.78
C ILE A 594 -10.80 23.16 -30.52
N ILE A 595 -11.99 23.55 -30.02
CA ILE A 595 -13.30 23.02 -30.49
C ILE A 595 -13.94 23.82 -31.63
N GLY A 596 -13.43 25.03 -31.90
CA GLY A 596 -13.86 25.91 -32.99
C GLY A 596 -13.18 25.65 -34.32
N GLN A 597 -12.33 24.63 -34.40
CA GLN A 597 -11.73 24.17 -35.65
C GLN A 597 -12.64 23.09 -36.27
N PRO A 598 -13.06 23.19 -37.56
CA PRO A 598 -14.04 22.27 -38.15
C PRO A 598 -13.67 20.79 -38.13
N ARG A 599 -12.38 20.46 -38.17
CA ARG A 599 -11.84 19.10 -38.26
C ARG A 599 -10.91 18.81 -37.11
N SER A 600 -10.93 17.58 -36.58
CA SER A 600 -9.94 17.14 -35.61
C SER A 600 -8.60 16.92 -36.30
N SER A 601 -7.53 17.32 -35.64
CA SER A 601 -6.16 17.15 -36.12
C SER A 601 -5.68 15.69 -36.09
N PHE A 602 -6.34 14.85 -35.28
CA PHE A 602 -6.03 13.44 -35.11
C PHE A 602 -7.29 12.58 -35.21
N ASP A 603 -7.13 11.36 -35.72
CA ASP A 603 -8.18 10.34 -35.76
C ASP A 603 -7.91 9.26 -34.70
N VAL A 604 -8.82 9.16 -33.72
CA VAL A 604 -8.75 8.18 -32.64
C VAL A 604 -8.87 6.74 -33.15
N ARG A 605 -9.71 6.46 -34.15
CA ARG A 605 -9.85 5.10 -34.71
C ARG A 605 -8.55 4.67 -35.38
N LYS A 606 -7.94 5.55 -36.16
CA LYS A 606 -6.62 5.33 -36.74
C LYS A 606 -5.53 5.14 -35.68
N ILE A 607 -5.51 5.97 -34.62
CA ILE A 607 -4.58 5.80 -33.49
C ILE A 607 -4.70 4.40 -32.86
N MET A 608 -5.93 3.93 -32.63
CA MET A 608 -6.18 2.62 -32.02
C MET A 608 -5.72 1.47 -32.93
N ASP A 609 -6.01 1.53 -34.24
CA ASP A 609 -5.71 0.46 -35.19
C ASP A 609 -4.21 0.41 -35.55
N GLU A 610 -3.58 1.57 -35.79
CA GLU A 610 -2.12 1.68 -35.99
C GLU A 610 -1.33 1.47 -34.68
N GLY A 611 -2.02 1.39 -33.53
CA GLY A 611 -1.43 1.21 -32.20
C GLY A 611 -0.47 2.32 -31.80
N LYS A 612 -0.91 3.56 -32.04
CA LYS A 612 -0.23 4.80 -31.68
C LYS A 612 -0.48 5.18 -30.22
N ILE A 613 0.16 6.26 -29.80
CA ILE A 613 0.14 6.76 -28.43
C ILE A 613 -0.61 8.10 -28.40
N LEU A 614 -1.62 8.22 -27.54
CA LEU A 614 -2.34 9.47 -27.29
C LEU A 614 -2.11 9.88 -25.82
N VAL A 615 -1.39 10.97 -25.59
CA VAL A 615 -1.19 11.51 -24.23
C VAL A 615 -2.00 12.80 -24.10
N VAL A 616 -3.06 12.73 -23.30
CA VAL A 616 -3.96 13.84 -22.99
C VAL A 616 -3.57 14.41 -21.63
N ASN A 617 -2.76 15.46 -21.63
CA ASN A 617 -2.47 16.26 -20.45
C ASN A 617 -3.49 17.39 -20.38
N LEU A 618 -4.44 17.33 -19.45
CA LEU A 618 -5.47 18.36 -19.31
C LEU A 618 -5.05 19.52 -18.40
N SER A 619 -4.02 19.35 -17.56
CA SER A 619 -3.47 20.42 -16.69
C SER A 619 -4.56 21.29 -16.04
N LYS A 620 -5.44 20.67 -15.24
CA LYS A 620 -6.65 21.25 -14.65
C LYS A 620 -6.40 22.59 -13.92
N GLY A 621 -5.23 22.75 -13.28
CA GLY A 621 -4.81 24.00 -12.64
C GLY A 621 -4.46 25.15 -13.60
N LEU A 622 -4.23 24.88 -14.89
CA LEU A 622 -3.92 25.87 -15.92
C LEU A 622 -5.13 26.25 -16.78
N ILE A 623 -6.07 25.32 -17.03
CA ILE A 623 -7.25 25.58 -17.89
C ILE A 623 -8.58 25.67 -17.13
N GLY A 624 -8.62 25.28 -15.86
CA GLY A 624 -9.80 25.28 -15.00
C GLY A 624 -10.49 23.92 -14.89
N GLU A 625 -11.15 23.71 -13.75
CA GLU A 625 -11.91 22.52 -13.34
C GLU A 625 -12.84 22.00 -14.45
N ASP A 626 -13.88 22.77 -14.76
CA ASP A 626 -14.94 22.38 -15.69
C ASP A 626 -14.37 22.10 -17.09
N ASN A 627 -13.51 23.00 -17.57
CA ASN A 627 -12.88 22.92 -18.90
C ASN A 627 -12.10 21.61 -19.10
N ALA A 628 -11.31 21.20 -18.10
CA ALA A 628 -10.62 19.92 -18.12
C ALA A 628 -11.61 18.74 -18.07
N GLY A 629 -12.59 18.79 -17.16
CA GLY A 629 -13.63 17.75 -17.04
C GLY A 629 -14.41 17.51 -18.34
N ILE A 630 -14.78 18.59 -19.05
CA ILE A 630 -15.52 18.54 -20.31
C ILE A 630 -14.65 17.98 -21.44
N LEU A 631 -13.43 18.49 -21.63
CA LEU A 631 -12.52 18.00 -22.67
C LEU A 631 -12.19 16.51 -22.47
N GLY A 632 -11.87 16.10 -21.24
CA GLY A 632 -11.64 14.70 -20.91
C GLY A 632 -12.87 13.83 -21.16
N SER A 633 -14.07 14.28 -20.79
CA SER A 633 -15.33 13.56 -21.06
C SER A 633 -15.57 13.38 -22.57
N PHE A 634 -15.44 14.45 -23.37
CA PHE A 634 -15.57 14.36 -24.84
C PHE A 634 -14.53 13.43 -25.46
N LEU A 635 -13.29 13.42 -24.96
CA LEU A 635 -12.25 12.52 -25.46
C LEU A 635 -12.54 11.06 -25.10
N VAL A 636 -13.02 10.76 -23.89
CA VAL A 636 -13.48 9.41 -23.52
C VAL A 636 -14.63 8.96 -24.42
N THR A 637 -15.64 9.79 -24.64
CA THR A 637 -16.73 9.54 -25.62
C THR A 637 -16.15 9.25 -27.01
N LYS A 638 -15.23 10.08 -27.54
CA LYS A 638 -14.66 9.86 -28.88
C LYS A 638 -13.89 8.53 -28.95
N ILE A 639 -13.21 8.12 -27.87
CA ILE A 639 -12.53 6.81 -27.76
C ILE A 639 -13.53 5.65 -27.66
N GLN A 640 -14.63 5.79 -26.92
CA GLN A 640 -15.71 4.81 -26.86
C GLN A 640 -16.38 4.62 -28.23
N LEU A 641 -16.76 5.70 -28.92
CA LEU A 641 -17.34 5.64 -30.27
C LEU A 641 -16.34 5.09 -31.32
N ALA A 642 -15.05 5.44 -31.21
CA ALA A 642 -13.99 4.90 -32.07
C ALA A 642 -13.78 3.39 -31.82
N ALA A 643 -13.76 2.95 -30.57
CA ALA A 643 -13.74 1.52 -30.23
C ALA A 643 -14.96 0.80 -30.80
N MET A 644 -16.18 1.30 -30.55
CA MET A 644 -17.43 0.73 -31.08
C MET A 644 -17.56 0.83 -32.61
N SER A 645 -16.69 1.56 -33.31
CA SER A 645 -16.62 1.51 -34.78
C SER A 645 -15.92 0.25 -35.30
N ARG A 646 -15.09 -0.41 -34.47
CA ARG A 646 -14.37 -1.66 -34.80
C ARG A 646 -15.26 -2.88 -35.02
N SER A 647 -16.58 -2.70 -35.00
CA SER A 647 -17.57 -3.68 -35.47
C SER A 647 -17.34 -4.10 -36.92
N ASP A 648 -16.76 -3.21 -37.73
CA ASP A 648 -16.37 -3.42 -39.14
C ASP A 648 -15.31 -4.50 -39.34
N ILE A 649 -14.38 -4.68 -38.38
CA ILE A 649 -13.39 -5.77 -38.36
C ILE A 649 -14.09 -7.01 -37.77
N PRO A 650 -14.52 -8.03 -38.55
CA PRO A 650 -15.42 -9.06 -38.03
C PRO A 650 -14.71 -10.03 -37.06
N ASP A 651 -13.43 -10.27 -37.32
CA ASP A 651 -12.56 -11.14 -36.53
C ASP A 651 -11.99 -10.38 -35.33
N VAL A 652 -12.46 -10.73 -34.13
CA VAL A 652 -12.04 -10.10 -32.87
C VAL A 652 -10.53 -10.25 -32.63
N SER A 653 -9.89 -11.32 -33.12
CA SER A 653 -8.45 -11.53 -32.93
C SER A 653 -7.58 -10.53 -33.71
N LYS A 654 -8.14 -9.91 -34.76
CA LYS A 654 -7.48 -8.87 -35.57
C LYS A 654 -7.66 -7.46 -35.01
N ARG A 655 -8.52 -7.26 -34.01
CA ARG A 655 -8.74 -5.96 -33.35
C ARG A 655 -7.58 -5.70 -32.39
N ARG A 656 -6.58 -4.91 -32.81
CA ARG A 656 -5.39 -4.61 -32.00
C ARG A 656 -5.77 -4.07 -30.61
N PRO A 657 -5.26 -4.64 -29.50
CA PRO A 657 -5.48 -4.13 -28.16
C PRO A 657 -5.10 -2.65 -28.05
N PHE A 658 -5.95 -1.87 -27.40
CA PHE A 658 -5.69 -0.46 -27.09
C PHE A 658 -6.00 -0.21 -25.61
N TYR A 659 -5.04 0.31 -24.86
CA TYR A 659 -5.17 0.51 -23.42
C TYR A 659 -5.56 1.95 -23.12
N LEU A 660 -6.59 2.17 -22.30
CA LEU A 660 -7.03 3.52 -21.89
C LEU A 660 -6.76 3.68 -20.39
N TYR A 661 -5.78 4.51 -20.07
CA TYR A 661 -5.43 4.91 -18.71
C TYR A 661 -6.11 6.23 -18.37
N VAL A 662 -6.80 6.28 -17.23
CA VAL A 662 -7.41 7.52 -16.72
C VAL A 662 -7.08 7.64 -15.24
N ASP A 663 -6.29 8.64 -14.87
CA ASP A 663 -6.06 8.98 -13.46
C ASP A 663 -7.17 9.92 -12.95
N GLU A 664 -7.52 9.78 -11.68
CA GLU A 664 -8.67 10.42 -11.02
C GLU A 664 -9.94 10.47 -11.90
N PHE A 665 -10.35 9.30 -12.41
CA PHE A 665 -11.33 9.16 -13.49
C PHE A 665 -12.72 9.74 -13.19
N GLN A 666 -13.06 9.92 -11.91
CA GLN A 666 -14.27 10.60 -11.44
C GLN A 666 -14.42 12.03 -12.02
N ASN A 667 -13.33 12.69 -12.40
CA ASN A 667 -13.36 13.98 -13.11
C ASN A 667 -14.08 13.87 -14.47
N PHE A 668 -14.03 12.70 -15.12
CA PHE A 668 -14.52 12.46 -16.49
C PHE A 668 -15.70 11.49 -16.57
N ALA A 669 -16.10 10.89 -15.45
CA ALA A 669 -17.08 9.80 -15.36
C ALA A 669 -18.50 10.17 -15.86
N THR A 670 -18.76 9.95 -17.15
CA THR A 670 -20.08 9.87 -17.79
C THR A 670 -20.57 8.41 -17.84
N ASP A 671 -21.85 8.19 -18.17
CA ASP A 671 -22.39 6.84 -18.43
C ASP A 671 -21.65 6.10 -19.57
N SER A 672 -20.94 6.83 -20.44
CA SER A 672 -20.01 6.30 -21.44
C SER A 672 -18.95 5.37 -20.81
N PHE A 673 -18.52 5.61 -19.56
CA PHE A 673 -17.65 4.68 -18.82
C PHE A 673 -18.33 3.34 -18.52
N SER A 674 -19.60 3.36 -18.10
CA SER A 674 -20.37 2.13 -17.85
C SER A 674 -20.59 1.33 -19.14
N VAL A 675 -20.72 2.00 -20.29
CA VAL A 675 -20.72 1.35 -21.62
C VAL A 675 -19.33 0.80 -21.98
N ILE A 676 -18.23 1.51 -21.68
CA ILE A 676 -16.87 0.99 -21.89
C ILE A 676 -16.66 -0.31 -21.09
N LEU A 677 -16.99 -0.29 -19.80
CA LEU A 677 -16.78 -1.39 -18.86
C LEU A 677 -17.59 -2.66 -19.19
N SER A 678 -18.78 -2.50 -19.77
CA SER A 678 -19.67 -3.62 -20.11
C SER A 678 -19.52 -4.11 -21.56
N GLU A 679 -19.30 -3.21 -22.52
CA GLU A 679 -19.29 -3.56 -23.95
C GLU A 679 -17.92 -3.48 -24.63
N ALA A 680 -17.06 -2.51 -24.29
CA ALA A 680 -15.96 -2.14 -25.18
C ALA A 680 -14.81 -3.17 -25.24
N ARG A 681 -14.77 -4.11 -24.28
CA ARG A 681 -13.93 -5.31 -24.30
C ARG A 681 -13.97 -6.06 -25.65
N LYS A 682 -15.15 -6.22 -26.26
CA LYS A 682 -15.28 -6.94 -27.54
C LYS A 682 -14.64 -6.20 -28.72
N TYR A 683 -14.38 -4.91 -28.58
CA TYR A 683 -13.73 -4.05 -29.57
C TYR A 683 -12.22 -3.82 -29.28
N GLY A 684 -11.66 -4.52 -28.29
CA GLY A 684 -10.24 -4.45 -27.93
C GLY A 684 -9.82 -3.20 -27.15
N LEU A 685 -10.77 -2.45 -26.57
CA LEU A 685 -10.49 -1.33 -25.67
C LEU A 685 -10.36 -1.85 -24.22
N ASN A 686 -9.20 -1.61 -23.61
CA ASN A 686 -8.83 -2.13 -22.30
C ASN A 686 -8.69 -0.97 -21.29
N LEU A 687 -9.81 -0.60 -20.66
CA LEU A 687 -9.83 0.45 -19.63
C LEU A 687 -9.02 0.09 -18.37
N THR A 688 -8.26 1.04 -17.85
CA THR A 688 -7.59 1.03 -16.54
C THR A 688 -7.84 2.39 -15.87
N VAL A 689 -8.60 2.41 -14.77
CA VAL A 689 -9.02 3.63 -14.06
C VAL A 689 -8.45 3.69 -12.65
N ALA A 690 -8.11 4.90 -12.20
CA ALA A 690 -7.74 5.16 -10.81
C ALA A 690 -8.63 6.24 -10.16
N ASN A 691 -8.91 6.10 -8.86
CA ASN A 691 -9.63 7.07 -8.02
C ASN A 691 -9.09 7.13 -6.57
N GLN A 692 -9.43 8.18 -5.84
CA GLN A 692 -9.12 8.29 -4.40
C GLN A 692 -10.18 7.64 -3.51
N TYR A 693 -11.47 7.85 -3.81
CA TYR A 693 -12.60 7.48 -2.96
C TYR A 693 -13.77 6.92 -3.80
N ILE A 694 -14.58 6.04 -3.23
CA ILE A 694 -15.76 5.45 -3.89
C ILE A 694 -16.88 6.48 -4.02
N ALA A 695 -17.09 7.31 -2.98
CA ALA A 695 -18.16 8.30 -2.91
C ALA A 695 -18.11 9.41 -3.98
N GLN A 696 -17.04 9.48 -4.79
CA GLN A 696 -16.92 10.39 -5.92
C GLN A 696 -17.50 9.83 -7.23
N MET A 697 -17.92 8.55 -7.25
CA MET A 697 -18.61 7.93 -8.39
C MET A 697 -20.14 8.04 -8.22
N THR A 698 -20.87 8.18 -9.33
CA THR A 698 -22.32 7.92 -9.35
C THR A 698 -22.59 6.43 -9.11
N ASP A 699 -23.77 6.08 -8.62
CA ASP A 699 -24.18 4.67 -8.46
C ASP A 699 -24.04 3.88 -9.77
N SER A 700 -24.46 4.46 -10.90
CA SER A 700 -24.37 3.84 -12.24
C SER A 700 -22.94 3.50 -12.68
N VAL A 701 -21.94 4.28 -12.24
CA VAL A 701 -20.53 4.07 -12.56
C VAL A 701 -19.88 3.13 -11.54
N ARG A 702 -20.15 3.32 -10.25
CA ARG A 702 -19.67 2.45 -9.16
C ARG A 702 -20.08 1.00 -9.38
N ASP A 703 -21.36 0.78 -9.69
CA ASP A 703 -21.91 -0.57 -9.85
C ASP A 703 -21.43 -1.21 -11.15
N ALA A 704 -21.20 -0.41 -12.21
CA ALA A 704 -20.54 -0.87 -13.43
C ALA A 704 -19.06 -1.26 -13.20
N VAL A 705 -18.33 -0.52 -12.36
CA VAL A 705 -16.96 -0.86 -11.95
C VAL A 705 -16.95 -2.19 -11.19
N PHE A 706 -17.70 -2.31 -10.09
CA PHE A 706 -17.69 -3.54 -9.27
C PHE A 706 -18.31 -4.76 -9.96
N GLY A 707 -19.22 -4.56 -10.92
CA GLY A 707 -19.85 -5.65 -11.68
C GLY A 707 -19.03 -6.20 -12.85
N ASN A 708 -18.21 -5.37 -13.52
CA ASN A 708 -17.54 -5.75 -14.77
C ASN A 708 -16.01 -5.85 -14.68
N VAL A 709 -15.36 -5.18 -13.71
CA VAL A 709 -13.90 -5.16 -13.61
C VAL A 709 -13.35 -6.51 -13.14
N GLY A 710 -12.48 -7.10 -13.96
CA GLY A 710 -11.83 -8.37 -13.70
C GLY A 710 -10.55 -8.31 -12.88
N THR A 711 -10.06 -7.12 -12.50
CA THR A 711 -8.95 -6.97 -11.54
C THR A 711 -9.06 -5.68 -10.75
N THR A 712 -9.18 -5.82 -9.43
CA THR A 712 -9.26 -4.72 -8.46
C THR A 712 -8.00 -4.68 -7.62
N ILE A 713 -7.39 -3.50 -7.54
CA ILE A 713 -6.18 -3.23 -6.78
C ILE A 713 -6.50 -2.12 -5.77
N SER A 714 -6.34 -2.41 -4.48
CA SER A 714 -6.50 -1.41 -3.41
C SER A 714 -5.15 -1.15 -2.76
N PHE A 715 -4.71 0.10 -2.78
CA PHE A 715 -3.75 0.62 -1.80
C PHE A 715 -4.50 0.96 -0.49
N ARG A 716 -3.86 1.71 0.43
CA ARG A 716 -4.53 2.28 1.60
C ARG A 716 -5.71 3.18 1.22
N VAL A 717 -6.85 2.96 1.87
CA VAL A 717 -8.13 3.66 1.65
C VAL A 717 -8.68 4.27 2.94
N SER A 718 -9.80 5.01 2.84
CA SER A 718 -10.48 5.56 4.03
C SER A 718 -11.21 4.47 4.84
N ALA A 719 -11.64 4.83 6.05
CA ALA A 719 -12.50 3.98 6.87
C ALA A 719 -13.91 3.78 6.28
N ASP A 720 -14.37 4.71 5.42
CA ASP A 720 -15.69 4.66 4.78
C ASP A 720 -15.67 3.79 3.51
N ASP A 721 -14.56 3.79 2.76
CA ASP A 721 -14.38 2.96 1.56
C ASP A 721 -14.12 1.49 1.91
N ALA A 722 -13.40 1.21 3.00
CA ALA A 722 -12.93 -0.14 3.32
C ALA A 722 -14.06 -1.19 3.47
N PRO A 723 -15.19 -0.94 4.17
CA PRO A 723 -16.31 -1.88 4.26
C PRO A 723 -17.04 -2.15 2.94
N ILE A 724 -16.84 -1.31 1.92
CA ILE A 724 -17.36 -1.52 0.57
C ILE A 724 -16.38 -2.40 -0.23
N LEU A 725 -15.08 -2.12 -0.11
CA LEU A 725 -14.01 -2.82 -0.83
C LEU A 725 -13.71 -4.22 -0.31
N VAL A 726 -13.82 -4.45 1.00
CA VAL A 726 -13.45 -5.73 1.66
C VAL A 726 -14.13 -6.93 1.01
N LYS A 727 -15.37 -6.76 0.53
CA LYS A 727 -16.18 -7.75 -0.22
C LYS A 727 -15.56 -8.25 -1.53
N GLN A 728 -14.50 -7.59 -2.03
CA GLN A 728 -13.73 -8.05 -3.20
C GLN A 728 -12.47 -8.85 -2.82
N PHE A 729 -12.12 -8.86 -1.53
CA PHE A 729 -10.90 -9.43 -0.96
C PHE A 729 -11.15 -10.46 0.16
N GLU A 730 -12.40 -10.58 0.65
CA GLU A 730 -12.87 -11.67 1.51
C GLU A 730 -12.60 -13.06 0.88
N PRO A 731 -12.31 -14.10 1.69
CA PRO A 731 -12.16 -14.08 3.15
C PRO A 731 -10.72 -13.74 3.62
N THR A 732 -9.86 -13.23 2.73
CA THR A 732 -8.42 -13.10 3.00
C THR A 732 -8.05 -11.82 3.75
N PHE A 733 -8.73 -10.72 3.47
CA PHE A 733 -8.47 -9.40 4.08
C PHE A 733 -9.71 -8.81 4.71
N ASP A 734 -9.50 -8.06 5.77
CA ASP A 734 -10.51 -7.37 6.58
C ASP A 734 -10.41 -5.84 6.39
N SER A 735 -11.44 -5.08 6.74
CA SER A 735 -11.46 -3.61 6.57
C SER A 735 -10.27 -2.91 7.26
N SER A 736 -9.77 -3.45 8.37
CA SER A 736 -8.58 -2.94 9.06
C SER A 736 -7.30 -3.03 8.22
N ASP A 737 -7.14 -4.09 7.43
CA ASP A 737 -5.96 -4.30 6.59
C ASP A 737 -5.89 -3.24 5.49
N LEU A 738 -7.06 -2.92 4.91
CA LEU A 738 -7.23 -1.88 3.89
C LEU A 738 -6.89 -0.46 4.39
N ILE A 739 -7.04 -0.21 5.69
CA ILE A 739 -6.79 1.10 6.32
C ILE A 739 -5.33 1.22 6.78
N GLN A 740 -4.67 0.12 7.16
CA GLN A 740 -3.33 0.16 7.77
C GLN A 740 -2.16 -0.02 6.78
N MET A 741 -2.44 -0.27 5.50
CA MET A 741 -1.40 -0.46 4.47
C MET A 741 -0.36 0.68 4.38
N ASN A 742 0.91 0.28 4.25
CA ASN A 742 2.02 1.17 3.91
C ASN A 742 1.88 1.73 2.48
N ASN A 743 2.52 2.88 2.24
CA ASN A 743 2.63 3.42 0.87
C ASN A 743 3.32 2.39 -0.04
N ARG A 744 2.88 2.29 -1.30
CA ARG A 744 3.28 1.31 -2.32
C ARG A 744 2.91 -0.16 -2.06
N HIS A 745 2.41 -0.51 -0.88
CA HIS A 745 1.79 -1.82 -0.61
C HIS A 745 0.34 -1.79 -1.09
N PHE A 746 -0.12 -2.90 -1.68
CA PHE A 746 -1.49 -3.05 -2.15
C PHE A 746 -1.99 -4.48 -1.92
N VAL A 747 -3.31 -4.63 -1.83
CA VAL A 747 -4.00 -5.91 -2.00
C VAL A 747 -4.62 -5.98 -3.39
N ILE A 748 -4.62 -7.16 -3.98
CA ILE A 748 -5.07 -7.40 -5.36
C ILE A 748 -5.97 -8.62 -5.43
N SER A 749 -7.09 -8.45 -6.14
CA SER A 749 -8.07 -9.49 -6.49
C SER A 749 -8.15 -9.51 -8.00
N MET A 750 -7.49 -10.48 -8.64
CA MET A 750 -7.22 -10.48 -10.09
C MET A 750 -7.73 -11.72 -10.82
N ILE A 751 -7.84 -11.61 -12.14
CA ILE A 751 -8.15 -12.73 -13.02
C ILE A 751 -6.87 -13.26 -13.68
N ILE A 752 -6.72 -14.59 -13.70
CA ILE A 752 -5.62 -15.33 -14.31
C ILE A 752 -6.23 -16.36 -15.25
N ASN A 753 -5.93 -16.30 -16.55
CA ASN A 753 -6.47 -17.19 -17.58
C ASN A 753 -8.02 -17.24 -17.62
N GLY A 754 -8.69 -16.17 -17.20
CA GLY A 754 -10.15 -16.09 -17.10
C GLY A 754 -10.78 -16.52 -15.78
N GLU A 755 -10.04 -17.15 -14.86
CA GLU A 755 -10.46 -17.52 -13.50
C GLU A 755 -10.17 -16.38 -12.51
N LYS A 756 -11.08 -16.07 -11.56
CA LYS A 756 -10.79 -15.12 -10.46
C LYS A 756 -9.94 -15.84 -9.41
N ALA A 757 -8.75 -15.31 -9.14
CA ALA A 757 -7.83 -15.85 -8.16
C ALA A 757 -8.17 -15.38 -6.72
N PRO A 758 -7.71 -16.10 -5.68
CA PRO A 758 -7.73 -15.59 -4.31
C PRO A 758 -7.04 -14.23 -4.19
N ALA A 759 -7.51 -13.38 -3.28
CA ALA A 759 -6.88 -12.10 -3.01
C ALA A 759 -5.52 -12.28 -2.32
N PHE A 760 -4.54 -11.47 -2.68
CA PHE A 760 -3.19 -11.53 -2.08
C PHE A 760 -2.57 -10.13 -1.91
N SER A 761 -1.49 -10.05 -1.14
CA SER A 761 -0.74 -8.81 -0.91
C SER A 761 0.48 -8.71 -1.81
N ALA A 762 0.82 -7.48 -2.20
CA ALA A 762 1.98 -7.18 -3.01
C ALA A 762 2.49 -5.76 -2.76
N THR A 763 3.66 -5.45 -3.33
CA THR A 763 4.25 -4.11 -3.33
C THR A 763 4.57 -3.73 -4.79
N THR A 764 4.41 -2.45 -5.16
CA THR A 764 4.69 -2.01 -6.55
C THR A 764 6.18 -2.17 -6.90
N LEU A 765 6.49 -2.52 -8.15
CA LEU A 765 7.87 -2.47 -8.66
C LEU A 765 8.44 -1.04 -8.57
N ASN A 766 9.77 -0.92 -8.54
CA ASN A 766 10.41 0.38 -8.71
C ASN A 766 10.28 0.82 -10.17
N ILE A 767 9.87 2.07 -10.40
CA ILE A 767 9.90 2.70 -11.71
C ILE A 767 11.39 2.83 -12.12
N PRO A 768 11.80 2.32 -13.31
CA PRO A 768 13.17 2.44 -13.77
C PRO A 768 13.52 3.90 -14.09
N GLN A 769 14.82 4.23 -14.13
CA GLN A 769 15.25 5.52 -14.69
C GLN A 769 15.10 5.49 -16.22
N ALA A 770 14.60 6.56 -16.82
CA ALA A 770 14.50 6.69 -18.28
C ALA A 770 15.90 6.71 -18.90
N SER A 771 16.15 5.87 -19.91
CA SER A 771 17.46 5.75 -20.56
C SER A 771 17.78 6.90 -21.52
N THR A 772 16.75 7.51 -22.12
CA THR A 772 16.83 8.70 -22.99
C THR A 772 15.58 9.54 -22.81
N ASP A 773 15.69 10.77 -22.32
CA ASP A 773 14.55 11.69 -22.28
C ASP A 773 14.32 12.30 -23.67
N ASN A 774 13.20 11.92 -24.31
CA ASN A 774 12.83 12.37 -25.65
C ASN A 774 11.75 13.48 -25.65
N LEU A 775 11.37 14.01 -24.48
CA LEU A 775 10.19 14.86 -24.27
C LEU A 775 10.09 16.03 -25.28
N ASP A 776 11.13 16.86 -25.42
CA ASP A 776 11.12 18.02 -26.31
C ASP A 776 10.97 17.64 -27.80
N ALA A 777 11.59 16.52 -28.20
CA ALA A 777 11.48 16.00 -29.56
C ALA A 777 10.06 15.47 -29.85
N ILE A 778 9.43 14.85 -28.86
CA ILE A 778 8.04 14.38 -28.94
C ILE A 778 7.08 15.56 -29.04
N ILE A 779 7.19 16.55 -28.16
CA ILE A 779 6.35 17.76 -28.19
C ILE A 779 6.51 18.50 -29.53
N THR A 780 7.76 18.69 -30.00
CA THR A 780 8.03 19.37 -31.28
C THR A 780 7.48 18.58 -32.47
N ASN A 781 7.67 17.25 -32.52
CA ASN A 781 7.11 16.42 -33.57
C ASN A 781 5.57 16.42 -33.55
N SER A 782 4.96 16.38 -32.36
CA SER A 782 3.51 16.37 -32.22
C SER A 782 2.88 17.70 -32.65
N ARG A 783 3.49 18.85 -32.29
CA ARG A 783 3.09 20.17 -32.79
C ARG A 783 3.11 20.21 -34.33
N ASN A 784 4.22 19.80 -34.94
CA ASN A 784 4.42 19.84 -36.38
C ASN A 784 3.46 18.95 -37.18
N LEU A 785 2.76 18.00 -36.53
CA LEU A 785 1.84 17.06 -37.18
C LEU A 785 0.37 17.29 -36.82
N PHE A 786 0.08 17.80 -35.62
CA PHE A 786 -1.27 17.81 -35.03
C PHE A 786 -1.73 19.17 -34.48
N SER A 787 -0.99 20.26 -34.69
CA SER A 787 -1.45 21.60 -34.33
C SER A 787 -1.17 22.64 -35.41
N ARG A 788 -1.71 23.85 -35.20
CA ARG A 788 -1.52 25.03 -36.05
C ARG A 788 -1.14 26.22 -35.19
N ALA A 789 -0.57 27.26 -35.79
CA ALA A 789 -0.22 28.46 -35.04
C ALA A 789 -1.49 29.16 -34.55
N ARG A 790 -1.54 29.54 -33.27
CA ARG A 790 -2.71 30.21 -32.64
C ARG A 790 -3.29 31.36 -33.48
N ALA A 791 -2.44 32.17 -34.09
CA ALA A 791 -2.84 33.32 -34.90
C ALA A 791 -3.65 32.93 -36.16
N GLU A 792 -3.33 31.79 -36.78
CA GLU A 792 -4.07 31.25 -37.93
C GLU A 792 -5.45 30.75 -37.49
N VAL A 793 -5.50 30.01 -36.38
CA VAL A 793 -6.74 29.48 -35.79
C VAL A 793 -7.68 30.61 -35.34
N GLU A 794 -7.17 31.65 -34.68
CA GLU A 794 -7.98 32.81 -34.28
C GLU A 794 -8.38 33.69 -35.47
N ALA A 795 -7.63 33.70 -36.58
CA ALA A 795 -8.01 34.36 -37.81
C ALA A 795 -9.13 33.59 -38.54
N GLU A 796 -9.06 32.25 -38.60
CA GLU A 796 -10.10 31.41 -39.21
C GLU A 796 -11.41 31.46 -38.42
N ILE A 797 -11.37 31.25 -37.10
CA ILE A 797 -12.56 31.34 -36.23
C ILE A 797 -13.20 32.73 -36.34
N ARG A 798 -12.39 33.79 -36.40
CA ARG A 798 -12.90 35.16 -36.61
C ARG A 798 -13.49 35.33 -38.00
N ALA A 799 -12.85 34.82 -39.05
CA ALA A 799 -13.37 34.89 -40.42
C ALA A 799 -14.73 34.19 -40.53
N THR A 800 -14.91 33.02 -39.92
CA THR A 800 -16.20 32.31 -39.87
C THR A 800 -17.29 33.12 -39.16
N ILE A 801 -16.97 33.81 -38.06
CA ILE A 801 -17.90 34.66 -37.32
C ILE A 801 -18.23 35.96 -38.08
N GLU A 802 -17.21 36.65 -38.61
CA GLU A 802 -17.35 37.89 -39.39
C GLU A 802 -18.00 37.64 -40.77
N GLN A 803 -17.84 36.45 -41.35
CA GLN A 803 -18.54 36.08 -42.57
C GLN A 803 -20.05 36.03 -42.36
N SER A 804 -20.57 35.52 -41.23
CA SER A 804 -22.01 35.62 -40.93
C SER A 804 -22.48 37.08 -40.92
N GLU A 805 -21.77 37.97 -40.23
CA GLU A 805 -22.13 39.40 -40.16
C GLU A 805 -21.97 40.13 -41.52
N LYS A 806 -21.09 39.67 -42.41
CA LYS A 806 -21.02 40.15 -43.81
C LYS A 806 -22.16 39.61 -44.67
N TYR A 807 -22.43 38.31 -44.63
CA TYR A 807 -23.47 37.66 -45.44
C TYR A 807 -24.84 38.26 -45.15
N LYS A 808 -25.15 38.43 -43.86
CA LYS A 808 -26.29 39.18 -43.30
C LYS A 808 -26.41 40.62 -43.83
N LYS A 809 -25.28 41.27 -44.12
CA LYS A 809 -25.22 42.63 -44.70
C LYS A 809 -25.48 42.61 -46.20
N GLU A 810 -24.86 41.69 -46.92
CA GLU A 810 -24.98 41.52 -48.37
C GLU A 810 -26.38 40.99 -48.77
N LEU A 811 -27.02 40.17 -47.94
CA LEU A 811 -28.45 39.80 -48.01
C LEU A 811 -29.36 41.00 -47.70
N SER A 812 -29.02 41.84 -46.71
CA SER A 812 -29.79 43.06 -46.40
C SER A 812 -29.72 44.12 -47.49
N ASP A 813 -28.60 44.23 -48.24
CA ASP A 813 -28.43 45.23 -49.29
C ASP A 813 -28.81 44.73 -50.69
N SER A 814 -28.74 43.42 -50.96
CA SER A 814 -29.33 42.83 -52.19
C SER A 814 -30.86 42.94 -52.20
N GLY A 815 -31.51 42.93 -51.02
CA GLY A 815 -32.92 43.32 -50.86
C GLY A 815 -33.25 44.79 -51.15
N ARG A 816 -32.26 45.62 -51.54
CA ARG A 816 -32.41 47.05 -51.86
C ARG A 816 -31.98 47.43 -53.29
N GLN A 817 -31.92 46.49 -54.23
CA GLN A 817 -31.84 46.85 -55.64
C GLN A 817 -33.24 47.22 -56.17
N SER A 818 -33.52 48.52 -56.21
CA SER A 818 -34.67 49.04 -56.92
C SER A 818 -34.46 48.92 -58.43
N HIS A 819 -35.38 48.24 -59.12
CA HIS A 819 -35.49 48.39 -60.57
C HIS A 819 -35.69 49.88 -60.90
N LYS A 820 -34.77 50.43 -61.69
CA LYS A 820 -35.00 51.66 -62.44
C LYS A 820 -34.99 51.30 -63.92
N GLU A 821 -36.13 51.49 -64.55
CA GLU A 821 -36.25 51.41 -66.01
C GLU A 821 -35.58 52.62 -66.66
N ASP A 822 -35.08 52.44 -67.88
CA ASP A 822 -34.38 53.50 -68.62
C ASP A 822 -35.35 54.61 -69.07
N ALA A 823 -35.10 55.83 -68.60
CA ALA A 823 -35.78 57.05 -69.04
C ALA A 823 -34.75 58.13 -69.39
N THR A 824 -34.15 58.03 -70.58
CA THR A 824 -33.16 58.98 -71.09
C THR A 824 -33.78 60.30 -71.53
N THR A 825 -33.54 61.38 -70.79
CA THR A 825 -33.75 62.76 -71.27
C THR A 825 -32.60 63.68 -70.79
N ILE A 826 -32.33 64.73 -71.56
CA ILE A 826 -31.06 65.48 -71.57
C ILE A 826 -31.00 66.60 -70.51
N GLN A 827 -29.80 66.93 -70.05
CA GLN A 827 -29.50 68.03 -69.11
C GLN A 827 -29.82 69.42 -69.70
N ASN A 828 -30.20 70.38 -68.84
CA ASN A 828 -29.86 71.80 -69.01
C ASN A 828 -29.93 72.59 -67.70
N THR A 829 -29.33 73.78 -67.66
CA THR A 829 -28.93 74.54 -66.46
C THR A 829 -29.98 75.51 -65.87
N PRO A 830 -29.82 76.00 -64.60
CA PRO A 830 -30.83 76.74 -63.81
C PRO A 830 -30.76 78.27 -64.00
N PRO A 831 -31.70 79.08 -63.41
CA PRO A 831 -31.44 79.70 -62.08
C PRO A 831 -32.67 80.14 -61.22
N THR A 832 -32.38 80.75 -60.05
CA THR A 832 -33.18 81.75 -59.26
C THR A 832 -34.51 81.42 -58.53
N GLN A 833 -34.42 81.30 -57.18
CA GLN A 833 -35.00 82.15 -56.09
C GLN A 833 -36.14 83.19 -56.35
N PRO A 834 -36.88 83.73 -55.31
CA PRO A 834 -36.91 83.44 -53.84
C PRO A 834 -38.30 83.56 -53.11
N LYS A 835 -38.29 83.54 -51.74
CA LYS A 835 -39.26 84.11 -50.73
C LYS A 835 -40.51 83.28 -50.34
N PRO A 836 -41.15 83.52 -49.14
CA PRO A 836 -40.70 84.25 -47.91
C PRO A 836 -40.89 83.45 -46.57
N ALA A 837 -40.59 84.10 -45.43
CA ALA A 837 -40.83 83.64 -44.04
C ALA A 837 -42.25 84.07 -43.52
N PHE A 838 -42.73 83.83 -42.28
CA PHE A 838 -42.16 84.26 -40.97
C PHE A 838 -42.98 83.83 -39.71
N ILE A 839 -42.32 83.87 -38.52
CA ILE A 839 -42.81 84.26 -37.17
C ILE A 839 -43.65 83.32 -36.25
N LYS A 840 -42.95 82.79 -35.23
CA LYS A 840 -43.16 82.69 -33.75
C LYS A 840 -44.48 82.29 -33.02
N GLU A 841 -44.19 81.68 -31.85
CA GLU A 841 -44.92 81.39 -30.59
C GLU A 841 -45.83 82.51 -30.02
N PRO A 842 -46.72 82.19 -29.04
CA PRO A 842 -46.38 82.50 -27.64
C PRO A 842 -46.87 81.54 -26.50
N SER A 843 -45.97 81.34 -25.52
CA SER A 843 -46.13 81.18 -24.05
C SER A 843 -47.45 80.76 -23.31
N TYR A 844 -47.31 79.72 -22.46
CA TYR A 844 -47.73 79.55 -21.03
C TYR A 844 -49.16 79.83 -20.48
N GLN A 845 -49.73 78.84 -19.75
CA GLN A 845 -50.16 78.89 -18.32
C GLN A 845 -50.79 77.52 -17.87
N THR A 846 -50.22 76.74 -16.92
CA THR A 846 -50.52 76.61 -15.44
C THR A 846 -51.91 76.03 -15.05
N PHE A 847 -52.14 75.25 -13.98
CA PHE A 847 -51.36 74.91 -12.74
C PHE A 847 -51.93 73.69 -11.96
N LYS A 848 -51.08 72.88 -11.26
CA LYS A 848 -51.31 72.20 -9.93
C LYS A 848 -52.42 71.08 -9.81
N LYS A 849 -52.41 70.11 -8.86
CA LYS A 849 -51.48 69.61 -7.80
C LYS A 849 -51.96 68.20 -7.29
N ILE A 850 -51.09 67.39 -6.65
CA ILE A 850 -51.29 66.41 -5.53
C ILE A 850 -50.34 65.17 -5.63
N SER A 851 -50.12 64.46 -4.52
CA SER A 851 -49.20 63.31 -4.26
C SER A 851 -49.91 62.31 -3.30
N PRO A 852 -49.42 61.07 -2.97
CA PRO A 852 -48.01 60.76 -2.63
C PRO A 852 -47.42 59.35 -2.96
N ASN A 853 -46.08 59.27 -2.84
CA ASN A 853 -45.23 58.18 -2.30
C ASN A 853 -45.04 56.77 -2.98
N THR A 854 -43.81 56.57 -3.47
CA THR A 854 -42.88 55.41 -3.27
C THR A 854 -43.23 54.01 -3.86
N ALA A 855 -42.26 53.13 -4.19
CA ALA A 855 -40.81 53.09 -3.92
C ALA A 855 -39.95 52.48 -5.07
N ALA A 856 -38.63 52.72 -4.99
CA ALA A 856 -37.50 51.96 -5.59
C ALA A 856 -37.44 51.75 -7.12
N GLY A 857 -36.53 52.49 -7.77
CA GLY A 857 -36.14 52.33 -9.19
C GLY A 857 -34.67 51.95 -9.38
N LYS A 858 -34.25 51.76 -10.64
CA LYS A 858 -33.03 51.04 -11.05
C LYS A 858 -31.88 51.93 -11.58
N ASP A 859 -30.67 51.38 -11.39
CA ASP A 859 -29.49 51.34 -12.27
C ASP A 859 -28.76 52.60 -12.79
N SER A 860 -27.45 52.57 -12.52
CA SER A 860 -26.32 53.02 -13.37
C SER A 860 -25.89 54.49 -13.42
N MET A 861 -24.58 54.69 -13.25
CA MET A 861 -23.83 55.93 -13.41
C MET A 861 -22.62 55.64 -14.33
N THR A 862 -22.06 56.64 -15.02
CA THR A 862 -21.18 56.36 -16.18
C THR A 862 -19.69 56.64 -15.93
N LEU A 863 -18.82 56.02 -16.74
CA LEU A 863 -17.35 56.04 -16.59
C LEU A 863 -16.67 57.43 -16.76
N LYS A 864 -17.41 58.53 -16.93
CA LYS A 864 -16.86 59.89 -16.86
C LYS A 864 -16.94 60.52 -15.46
N ASP A 865 -17.79 59.99 -14.57
CA ASP A 865 -18.05 60.61 -13.27
C ASP A 865 -16.99 60.26 -12.21
N LEU A 866 -16.33 59.10 -12.32
CA LEU A 866 -15.27 58.69 -11.38
C LEU A 866 -13.97 59.51 -11.50
N GLY A 867 -13.70 60.12 -12.66
CA GLY A 867 -12.41 60.78 -12.93
C GLY A 867 -12.12 62.02 -12.08
N ASN A 868 -13.17 62.67 -11.57
CA ASN A 868 -13.05 63.94 -10.82
C ASN A 868 -13.15 63.78 -9.30
N VAL A 869 -13.57 62.62 -8.80
CA VAL A 869 -13.67 62.34 -7.34
C VAL A 869 -12.29 62.02 -6.75
N LEU A 870 -11.40 61.38 -7.52
CA LEU A 870 -10.07 60.93 -7.10
C LEU A 870 -8.99 62.04 -7.00
N LYS A 871 -9.39 63.32 -6.82
CA LYS A 871 -8.47 64.46 -6.68
C LYS A 871 -8.72 65.37 -5.47
N GLN A 872 -9.66 65.04 -4.59
CA GLN A 872 -9.91 65.79 -3.35
C GLN A 872 -10.29 64.85 -2.20
N MET A 873 -9.31 64.40 -1.41
CA MET A 873 -9.46 64.04 0.03
C MET A 873 -8.12 63.65 0.69
N ASP A 874 -7.19 64.61 0.78
CA ASP A 874 -6.07 64.55 1.73
C ASP A 874 -6.44 65.36 2.99
N SER A 875 -6.93 64.70 4.06
CA SER A 875 -6.85 65.24 5.43
C SER A 875 -7.35 64.28 6.53
N VAL A 876 -6.43 63.99 7.47
CA VAL A 876 -6.68 63.76 8.91
C VAL A 876 -7.37 62.44 9.36
N THR A 877 -6.95 61.99 10.54
CA THR A 877 -7.24 60.73 11.25
C THR A 877 -8.60 60.65 11.94
N PRO A 878 -9.10 59.42 12.19
CA PRO A 878 -9.87 59.10 13.40
C PRO A 878 -9.18 58.06 14.31
N ILE A 879 -9.70 57.94 15.54
CA ILE A 879 -9.23 57.05 16.62
C ILE A 879 -10.14 55.81 16.74
N THR A 880 -9.65 54.77 17.44
CA THR A 880 -10.27 53.48 17.87
C THR A 880 -11.81 53.42 17.97
N SER A 881 -12.49 52.28 17.81
CA SER A 881 -12.11 50.96 18.37
C SER A 881 -12.82 49.75 17.75
N ASN A 882 -12.17 48.58 17.85
CA ASN A 882 -12.72 47.20 17.74
C ASN A 882 -13.36 46.79 16.39
N GLY A 883 -13.05 45.63 15.80
CA GLY A 883 -12.10 44.57 16.20
C GLY A 883 -12.12 43.42 15.17
N VAL A 884 -11.21 42.44 15.32
CA VAL A 884 -10.90 41.37 14.33
C VAL A 884 -10.20 41.92 13.06
N LYS A 885 -9.14 41.23 12.59
CA LYS A 885 -8.22 41.72 11.56
C LYS A 885 -8.03 40.74 10.39
N SER A 886 -7.51 41.25 9.29
CA SER A 886 -7.26 40.54 8.03
C SER A 886 -5.92 39.77 8.01
N ALA A 887 -5.81 38.82 7.08
CA ALA A 887 -4.75 37.80 6.97
C ALA A 887 -3.34 38.31 6.54
N THR A 888 -3.01 39.58 6.79
CA THR A 888 -1.71 40.18 6.43
C THR A 888 -0.76 40.37 7.62
N GLU A 889 -1.22 40.12 8.87
CA GLU A 889 -0.37 40.23 10.06
C GLU A 889 0.38 38.92 10.42
N LEU A 890 -0.12 37.76 9.98
CA LEU A 890 0.50 36.44 10.26
C LEU A 890 1.88 36.22 9.61
N ALA A 891 2.33 37.13 8.73
CA ALA A 891 3.57 37.01 7.96
C ALA A 891 4.77 37.78 8.58
N ARG A 892 4.67 38.27 9.82
CA ARG A 892 5.75 39.07 10.47
C ARG A 892 6.15 38.69 11.89
N GLU A 893 5.58 37.64 12.48
CA GLU A 893 5.87 37.21 13.88
C GLU A 893 6.92 36.10 14.03
N GLN A 894 7.81 35.88 13.05
CA GLN A 894 8.94 34.93 13.17
C GLN A 894 10.34 35.57 13.14
N GLU A 895 10.46 36.90 13.13
CA GLU A 895 11.75 37.57 13.38
C GLU A 895 11.81 38.26 14.76
N LYS A 896 12.72 37.75 15.61
CA LYS A 896 13.42 38.48 16.70
C LYS A 896 12.63 38.78 17.99
N THR A 897 12.43 37.76 18.81
CA THR A 897 12.44 37.95 20.28
C THR A 897 13.88 38.14 20.80
N THR A 898 14.31 39.40 20.78
CA THR A 898 15.25 40.03 21.75
C THR A 898 16.55 39.32 22.14
N ALA A 899 17.69 39.86 21.68
CA ALA A 899 18.96 39.81 22.42
C ALA A 899 19.03 40.92 23.51
N LYS A 900 19.94 40.81 24.48
CA LYS A 900 20.39 41.91 25.37
C LYS A 900 21.92 41.99 25.47
N LYS A 901 22.40 43.14 25.94
CA LYS A 901 23.79 43.69 25.92
C LYS A 901 23.86 44.80 27.01
N PRO A 902 25.04 45.40 27.33
CA PRO A 902 26.44 44.96 27.27
C PRO A 902 27.23 45.34 28.56
N VAL A 903 28.58 45.46 28.48
CA VAL A 903 29.54 46.09 29.46
C VAL A 903 29.84 45.22 30.70
N GLU A 904 31.07 44.84 31.06
CA GLU A 904 32.44 44.94 30.45
C GLU A 904 33.27 43.70 30.92
N GLN A 905 34.61 43.56 31.04
CA GLN A 905 35.82 44.40 30.93
C GLN A 905 37.07 43.50 30.61
N GLY A 906 38.24 44.10 30.32
CA GLY A 906 39.56 43.47 30.58
C GLY A 906 40.47 43.18 29.36
N ASN A 907 41.69 43.72 29.37
CA ASN A 907 42.75 43.45 28.37
C ASN A 907 43.59 42.20 28.73
N THR A 908 44.15 41.49 27.74
CA THR A 908 45.61 41.52 27.41
C THR A 908 46.07 40.44 26.40
N ASN A 909 46.93 40.84 25.44
CA ASN A 909 48.13 40.13 24.92
C ASN A 909 48.01 38.75 24.20
N ILE A 910 48.92 38.23 23.35
CA ILE A 910 50.06 38.74 22.50
C ILE A 910 50.38 37.63 21.44
N SER A 911 51.18 37.92 20.38
CA SER A 911 51.82 36.99 19.40
C SER A 911 50.89 36.24 18.41
N ASN A 912 51.14 36.19 17.08
CA ASN A 912 52.25 35.62 16.26
C ASN A 912 52.27 34.08 16.21
N SER A 913 52.50 33.37 15.07
CA SER A 913 52.64 33.81 13.66
C SER A 913 52.72 32.65 12.63
N LYS A 914 52.30 32.93 11.38
CA LYS A 914 52.85 32.45 10.07
C LYS A 914 52.79 30.96 9.61
N HIS A 915 52.69 30.87 8.28
CA HIS A 915 53.04 29.78 7.33
C HIS A 915 54.33 28.96 7.66
N ASN A 916 54.67 27.81 7.03
CA ASN A 916 54.61 27.51 5.58
C ASN A 916 54.93 26.04 5.15
N GLN A 917 54.44 25.64 3.98
CA GLN A 917 55.03 24.76 2.92
C GLN A 917 55.70 23.36 3.15
N LYS A 918 55.27 22.41 2.29
CA LYS A 918 56.04 21.43 1.46
C LYS A 918 56.93 20.32 2.08
N ASN A 919 56.56 19.04 1.82
CA ASN A 919 57.25 18.03 0.97
C ASN A 919 56.61 16.64 1.25
N LYS A 920 56.13 15.78 0.33
CA LYS A 920 56.58 15.16 -0.95
C LYS A 920 57.64 14.03 -0.84
N LYS A 921 57.16 12.78 -1.00
CA LYS A 921 57.84 11.53 -1.47
C LYS A 921 58.86 10.86 -0.52
N PRO A 922 59.20 9.55 -0.74
CA PRO A 922 58.34 8.42 -1.15
C PRO A 922 58.66 7.09 -0.40
N PHE A 923 57.81 6.05 -0.54
CA PHE A 923 58.10 4.59 -0.50
C PHE A 923 56.74 3.83 -0.45
N ASN A 924 56.57 2.56 -0.84
CA ASN A 924 57.32 1.72 -1.80
C ASN A 924 56.33 0.70 -2.44
N LYS A 925 56.59 0.23 -3.67
CA LYS A 925 55.79 -0.84 -4.31
C LYS A 925 56.39 -2.21 -3.98
N ASN A 926 55.65 -3.11 -3.32
CA ASN A 926 55.86 -4.56 -3.49
C ASN A 926 54.79 -5.47 -2.84
N LYS A 927 54.05 -6.21 -3.69
CA LYS A 927 53.44 -7.57 -3.55
C LYS A 927 52.28 -7.67 -4.54
N LYS A 928 52.54 -8.34 -5.68
CA LYS A 928 52.04 -9.69 -6.02
C LYS A 928 50.54 -9.75 -6.35
N LYS A 929 50.22 -9.81 -7.65
CA LYS A 929 48.96 -10.40 -8.14
C LYS A 929 48.92 -11.89 -7.79
N PRO A 930 47.75 -12.49 -7.51
CA PRO A 930 47.56 -13.94 -7.68
C PRO A 930 47.50 -14.28 -9.18
N ASN A 931 48.04 -15.42 -9.57
CA ASN A 931 47.70 -16.05 -10.85
C ASN A 931 46.36 -16.77 -10.70
N PHE A 932 45.55 -16.78 -11.76
CA PHE A 932 44.54 -17.82 -11.94
C PHE A 932 45.21 -19.00 -12.67
N GLU A 933 45.27 -20.16 -12.03
CA GLU A 933 45.62 -21.41 -12.68
C GLU A 933 44.36 -22.05 -13.28
N SER A 934 44.47 -22.59 -14.49
CA SER A 934 43.38 -23.25 -15.20
C SER A 934 43.20 -24.68 -14.70
N VAL A 935 42.08 -24.96 -14.02
CA VAL A 935 41.70 -26.33 -13.64
C VAL A 935 41.32 -27.14 -14.89
N PRO A 936 41.80 -28.39 -15.08
CA PRO A 936 41.46 -29.19 -16.25
C PRO A 936 39.99 -29.61 -16.29
N LEU A 937 39.39 -29.61 -17.48
CA LEU A 937 38.07 -30.19 -17.73
C LEU A 937 38.18 -31.72 -17.86
N THR A 938 37.65 -32.46 -16.87
CA THR A 938 37.34 -33.88 -17.02
C THR A 938 35.99 -34.06 -17.75
N PRO A 939 35.88 -34.95 -18.75
CA PRO A 939 34.65 -35.12 -19.51
C PRO A 939 33.58 -35.88 -18.71
N ILE A 940 32.37 -35.34 -18.66
CA ILE A 940 31.20 -36.04 -18.09
C ILE A 940 30.66 -37.02 -19.14
N VAL A 941 30.59 -38.30 -18.79
CA VAL A 941 30.09 -39.37 -19.67
C VAL A 941 28.55 -39.34 -19.70
N SER A 942 27.97 -39.36 -20.90
CA SER A 942 26.52 -39.47 -21.10
C SER A 942 26.05 -40.92 -20.87
N PRO A 943 24.99 -41.15 -20.07
CA PRO A 943 24.31 -42.45 -20.03
C PRO A 943 23.64 -42.75 -21.38
N SER A 944 23.89 -43.94 -21.92
CA SER A 944 23.33 -44.39 -23.20
C SER A 944 21.87 -44.84 -23.07
N HIS A 945 21.09 -44.66 -24.14
CA HIS A 945 19.78 -45.31 -24.27
C HIS A 945 19.90 -46.85 -24.16
N THR A 946 19.01 -47.47 -23.39
CA THR A 946 18.63 -48.88 -23.55
C THR A 946 17.16 -48.97 -23.93
N THR A 947 16.88 -49.66 -25.02
CA THR A 947 15.54 -49.83 -25.61
C THR A 947 14.82 -51.04 -25.02
N GLU A 948 13.54 -50.88 -24.70
CA GLU A 948 12.59 -52.01 -24.66
C GLU A 948 11.26 -51.60 -25.30
N ALA A 949 10.51 -52.59 -25.81
CA ALA A 949 9.50 -52.40 -26.86
C ALA A 949 8.05 -52.67 -26.38
N PRO A 950 7.03 -52.08 -27.04
CA PRO A 950 5.65 -52.11 -26.54
C PRO A 950 4.88 -53.37 -26.93
N HIS A 951 4.11 -53.92 -25.98
CA HIS A 951 3.18 -55.01 -26.25
C HIS A 951 1.76 -54.53 -26.63
N LYS A 952 1.33 -55.00 -27.80
CA LYS A 952 -0.02 -55.01 -28.37
C LYS A 952 -0.80 -56.24 -27.82
N THR A 953 -2.14 -56.41 -27.88
CA THR A 953 -3.26 -55.72 -28.57
C THR A 953 -4.63 -56.26 -28.09
N ASN A 954 -5.72 -55.48 -28.28
CA ASN A 954 -7.10 -55.91 -28.66
C ASN A 954 -7.95 -56.76 -27.66
N PHE A 955 -9.29 -56.93 -27.81
CA PHE A 955 -10.31 -56.46 -28.80
C PHE A 955 -11.73 -56.44 -28.16
N ALA A 956 -12.64 -55.55 -28.64
CA ALA A 956 -14.12 -55.72 -28.73
C ALA A 956 -14.95 -55.95 -27.43
N SER A 957 -16.28 -55.74 -27.37
CA SER A 957 -17.22 -54.83 -28.07
C SER A 957 -18.55 -54.78 -27.30
N ASP A 958 -19.41 -53.76 -27.55
CA ASP A 958 -20.84 -53.91 -27.95
C ASP A 958 -21.63 -52.59 -27.81
N LEU A 959 -22.78 -52.50 -28.52
CA LEU A 959 -23.66 -51.33 -28.61
C LEU A 959 -24.99 -51.58 -27.89
N HIS A 960 -25.64 -50.54 -27.34
CA HIS A 960 -26.90 -50.02 -27.92
C HIS A 960 -27.47 -48.76 -27.21
N ASP A 961 -27.99 -47.88 -28.06
CA ASP A 961 -28.94 -46.74 -27.95
C ASP A 961 -29.73 -46.44 -26.65
N GLY A 962 -30.07 -45.16 -26.43
CA GLY A 962 -31.10 -44.76 -25.43
C GLY A 962 -31.27 -43.26 -25.10
N HIS A 963 -31.86 -42.46 -25.99
CA HIS A 963 -32.55 -41.18 -25.67
C HIS A 963 -34.05 -41.33 -26.03
N PRO A 964 -35.02 -40.50 -25.53
CA PRO A 964 -34.95 -39.23 -24.76
C PRO A 964 -35.62 -39.39 -23.34
N GLY A 965 -36.16 -38.41 -22.60
CA GLY A 965 -36.50 -36.98 -22.82
C GLY A 965 -37.12 -36.27 -21.57
N PHE A 966 -37.69 -35.08 -21.76
CA PHE A 966 -38.28 -34.15 -20.76
C PHE A 966 -39.36 -34.73 -19.80
N ALA A 967 -39.46 -34.23 -18.55
CA ALA A 967 -40.60 -33.38 -18.07
C ALA A 967 -40.80 -33.23 -16.52
N THR A 968 -40.95 -31.98 -16.07
CA THR A 968 -41.79 -31.38 -14.98
C THR A 968 -42.33 -32.14 -13.74
N SER A 969 -42.16 -31.46 -12.58
CA SER A 969 -43.15 -31.14 -11.50
C SER A 969 -43.69 -32.18 -10.49
N GLN A 970 -43.56 -31.80 -9.20
CA GLN A 970 -44.49 -31.94 -8.05
C GLN A 970 -45.29 -33.25 -7.83
N ASN A 971 -45.11 -33.88 -6.66
CA ASN A 971 -46.12 -33.81 -5.58
C ASN A 971 -45.65 -34.34 -4.20
N LEU A 972 -46.40 -33.96 -3.15
CA LEU A 972 -46.32 -34.46 -1.76
C LEU A 972 -47.13 -35.77 -1.60
N PRO A 973 -46.76 -36.70 -0.70
CA PRO A 973 -47.09 -36.61 0.74
C PRO A 973 -45.97 -37.12 1.68
N GLY A 974 -46.06 -37.08 3.02
CA GLY A 974 -47.05 -36.45 3.91
C GLY A 974 -46.88 -36.88 5.38
N LYS A 975 -47.15 -35.96 6.32
CA LYS A 975 -47.31 -36.09 7.79
C LYS A 975 -46.70 -37.32 8.52
N HIS A 976 -45.80 -37.04 9.46
CA HIS A 976 -45.87 -37.61 10.81
C HIS A 976 -45.80 -36.47 11.85
N GLN A 977 -46.38 -36.67 13.04
CA GLN A 977 -46.61 -35.59 14.00
C GLN A 977 -46.31 -36.02 15.45
N LEU A 978 -45.71 -35.09 16.20
CA LEU A 978 -45.75 -34.90 17.66
C LEU A 978 -45.18 -35.98 18.60
N GLY A 979 -44.51 -35.47 19.65
CA GLY A 979 -44.02 -36.21 20.80
C GLY A 979 -43.49 -35.23 21.85
N GLU A 980 -44.38 -34.57 22.59
CA GLU A 980 -44.02 -33.73 23.75
C GLU A 980 -43.98 -34.55 25.04
N ASN A 981 -42.96 -34.31 25.89
CA ASN A 981 -43.05 -34.05 27.34
C ASN A 981 -41.65 -34.15 28.00
N GLY A 982 -41.26 -33.19 28.86
CA GLY A 982 -39.91 -33.17 29.45
C GLY A 982 -39.55 -31.98 30.36
N PHE A 983 -40.39 -31.69 31.37
CA PHE A 983 -40.11 -30.72 32.47
C PHE A 983 -38.97 -31.25 33.41
N ARG A 984 -38.23 -30.48 34.27
CA ARG A 984 -38.25 -29.06 34.72
C ARG A 984 -36.98 -28.70 35.55
N GLN A 985 -36.79 -27.38 35.83
CA GLN A 985 -36.10 -26.79 37.02
C GLN A 985 -34.55 -26.98 37.13
N ASN A 986 -33.73 -26.14 37.79
CA ASN A 986 -33.86 -24.89 38.58
C ASN A 986 -32.46 -24.19 38.65
N LEU A 987 -32.18 -22.96 39.16
CA LEU A 987 -33.00 -21.91 39.82
C LEU A 987 -32.50 -20.48 39.41
N GLN A 988 -32.02 -19.61 40.32
CA GLN A 988 -31.70 -18.16 40.14
C GLN A 988 -30.67 -17.64 41.19
N GLY A 989 -30.09 -16.43 40.99
CA GLY A 989 -29.62 -15.61 42.14
C GLY A 989 -28.70 -14.39 41.90
N SER A 990 -29.25 -13.17 41.85
CA SER A 990 -28.64 -11.84 42.22
C SER A 990 -27.41 -11.27 41.45
N ASN A 991 -27.14 -9.95 41.40
CA ASN A 991 -28.01 -8.75 41.22
C ASN A 991 -27.17 -7.46 40.89
N SER A 992 -27.84 -6.37 40.48
CA SER A 992 -27.33 -4.97 40.28
C SER A 992 -26.45 -4.66 39.05
N SER A 993 -26.30 -3.45 38.47
CA SER A 993 -27.07 -2.16 38.35
C SER A 993 -26.16 -1.12 37.62
N PRO A 994 -26.60 0.07 37.16
CA PRO A 994 -27.74 0.44 36.29
C PRO A 994 -27.32 1.38 35.10
N ASP A 995 -28.29 1.83 34.28
CA ASP A 995 -28.28 3.05 33.39
C ASP A 995 -27.19 3.20 32.29
N SER A 996 -27.40 3.81 31.11
CA SER A 996 -28.56 4.29 30.32
C SER A 996 -28.08 4.42 28.85
N GLY A 997 -28.87 4.48 27.77
CA GLY A 997 -30.32 4.49 27.58
C GLY A 997 -30.74 5.47 26.49
N TYR A 998 -30.91 5.04 25.23
CA TYR A 998 -31.51 5.87 24.15
C TYR A 998 -32.31 5.07 23.11
N PHE A 999 -33.26 5.77 22.49
CA PHE A 999 -34.43 5.27 21.74
C PHE A 999 -34.17 4.42 20.48
N SER A 1000 -35.08 3.47 20.25
CA SER A 1000 -35.39 2.87 18.95
C SER A 1000 -36.64 3.52 18.31
N ILE A 1001 -36.59 3.87 17.03
CA ILE A 1001 -37.77 4.13 16.17
C ILE A 1001 -37.51 3.48 14.79
N HIS A 1002 -38.60 3.02 14.16
CA HIS A 1002 -38.77 2.49 12.79
C HIS A 1002 -37.80 3.04 11.71
N HIS A 1003 -37.50 2.29 10.64
CA HIS A 1003 -38.36 1.28 9.99
C HIS A 1003 -37.59 0.14 9.29
#